data_AF-C5A387-F1
#
_entry.id   AF-C5A387-F1
#
_cell.length_a   1.000
_cell.length_b   1.000
_cell.length_c   1.000
_cell.angle_alpha   90.00
_cell.angle_beta   90.00
_cell.angle_gamma   90.00
#
_symmetry.space_group_name_H-M   'P 1'
#
loop_
_entity.id
_entity.type
_entity.pdbx_description
1 polymer ?
#
loop_
_entity_poly.entity_id
_entity_poly.type
_entity_poly.pdbx_seq_one_letter_code
_entity_poly.pdbx_strand_id
1 'polypeptide(L)'
;MVEKKKKKELSGSWIDEILGGKSDPLANVLSESEEEKKPPLPFISESSPLEEILGTSKKEEQKGQKTPTTPSNPLEEILRSSEKPKEESPAPSLSDILGGGKREVKEEKPAKKEAKSGAPTGVDLLGQILSGGTGTAPSKPKAPAKSQPLPLPLPKPKPPLGLQSIIGETKTEELSYAGRAKVLDAYGNVRILRVKGEPVPIYEIRLPKLSKDEENLLKQVRERAITEIQIDPTLIPNYEERRKIFLREVKRMLKEAAPHFSEGRIEVLAELIVQNMLGYGLLDPLVRDDNLEEIMVIGTNKPVYVWHRRFYMCKTNIVFKEERDILNIIERIAREVGRRIDQQNPLLDARLPDGSRVNATIPPISLDGPTITIRKFKKDPLTIIDLIKYGTMNSDVAAFLWLLVDGLGIKPANILVAGGTGSGKTTTLNALAMFIPPSERVISIEDTAELQLPVEHWVRLETRPPNIEGKGEVTMDDLVKNTLRMRPDRIIVGEVRGPEARTMFTAMNTGHNGALYDFSVIQLSDGRFVLIGDLLEELFEKYSDRIETYRDLEYVVLDEKDRFEVVSVGPDLKAGKHTVTRVWRRKVREGEKLIRVRTRTGNEVILTKTHPFFVFSDGDVVRKEAEKLKPGDRVAVMRKPPKPPQRKAVINPEVYAGISDYYLVPNGKGLVKVPNDGIPPEMAQYLLSINSKPVKLVREVNEGLSYAVGVLLGDGYISSDGYYISATFDDESYMKAFTSAISEFLPESEPQVKREPAYTVVTYGSRPFAEFLHRAFGIPKGRKESLDVPDLVLSNDDLLRHFIAGLFDADAYIDENGPAVVLTTRSENLARKVWYALQRLGIISTVSRVKNRGYKEGVIFRVTVRGVEDLIRFHRSIPLRHSRKREKLEELIRKYRSHRGKRTDRVPISPAMLEPLRRRLNLTVSELSKLASSYAREKVSESLIRHVEKGRMKEIRRSALRGIALALQQVASDLGDEETWVQAKRLELIADGDVYWDEVVSVEEVEPEELGIEYLYDLTVEEDHNYVANGILVSNCMGTIHSNSARETIVRLESPPMNVPRIMIPALDIIIMQVRFNSRKKGTVRRITEIAEISGIEGESIQLNKLYKYDPAKDELQPTEVPSRIINELARHTGMSISELEIEREKRKIILEWMMEKGIRSIEDVGHYIKMFYIDEEALLEKIERDSSAQIQEQIRNIS
;
A
#
# COMPACT_ATOMS: atom_id res chain seq x y z
N MET A 1 2.43 -28.72 43.15
CA MET A 1 3.09 -29.53 42.09
C MET A 1 2.22 -29.50 40.84
N VAL A 2 2.83 -29.52 39.65
CA VAL A 2 2.31 -29.97 38.33
C VAL A 2 0.78 -29.82 38.10
N GLU A 3 0.23 -28.83 37.39
CA GLU A 3 0.55 -28.21 36.07
C GLU A 3 0.11 -29.06 34.84
N LYS A 4 -0.35 -28.34 33.78
CA LYS A 4 -0.82 -28.79 32.44
C LYS A 4 -2.23 -29.41 32.45
N LYS A 5 -3.16 -29.01 31.57
CA LYS A 5 -3.02 -28.39 30.23
C LYS A 5 -3.90 -27.14 30.04
N LYS A 6 -3.39 -26.16 29.27
CA LYS A 6 -4.22 -25.11 28.65
C LYS A 6 -4.89 -25.63 27.38
N LYS A 7 -6.00 -24.99 26.95
CA LYS A 7 -6.49 -25.07 25.56
C LYS A 7 -5.46 -24.46 24.60
N LYS A 8 -5.41 -24.95 23.36
CA LYS A 8 -4.90 -24.20 22.20
C LYS A 8 -6.04 -23.36 21.64
N GLU A 9 -5.73 -22.15 21.22
CA GLU A 9 -6.55 -21.34 20.31
C GLU A 9 -5.79 -21.29 18.96
N LEU A 10 -6.51 -21.31 17.84
CA LEU A 10 -5.89 -21.46 16.51
C LEU A 10 -5.34 -20.13 15.98
N SER A 11 -4.29 -20.21 15.15
CA SER A 11 -3.70 -19.06 14.45
C SER A 11 -4.50 -18.66 13.21
N GLY A 12 -4.38 -17.38 12.83
CA GLY A 12 -5.08 -16.81 11.66
C GLY A 12 -4.53 -17.30 10.33
N SER A 13 -5.44 -17.64 9.43
CA SER A 13 -5.17 -18.24 8.13
C SER A 13 -5.31 -17.26 6.99
N TRP A 14 -4.51 -17.42 5.93
CA TRP A 14 -4.74 -16.68 4.68
C TRP A 14 -6.14 -16.94 4.10
N ILE A 15 -6.72 -18.12 4.38
CA ILE A 15 -8.05 -18.53 3.92
C ILE A 15 -9.18 -17.84 4.73
N ASP A 16 -8.92 -17.30 5.92
CA ASP A 16 -9.96 -16.67 6.75
C ASP A 16 -10.51 -15.37 6.14
N GLU A 17 -9.75 -14.75 5.21
CA GLU A 17 -10.14 -13.54 4.48
C GLU A 17 -11.47 -13.70 3.71
N ILE A 18 -11.83 -14.92 3.32
CA ILE A 18 -13.06 -15.24 2.57
C ILE A 18 -14.22 -15.52 3.53
N LEU A 19 -13.94 -16.21 4.63
CA LEU A 19 -14.95 -16.79 5.52
C LEU A 19 -15.50 -15.77 6.54
N GLY A 20 -14.90 -14.58 6.62
CA GLY A 20 -15.41 -13.43 7.38
C GLY A 20 -16.44 -12.55 6.63
N GLY A 21 -16.79 -12.87 5.38
CA GLY A 21 -17.70 -12.07 4.56
C GLY A 21 -19.16 -12.11 5.05
N LYS A 22 -19.71 -10.96 5.46
CA LYS A 22 -21.13 -10.83 5.83
C LYS A 22 -22.06 -10.73 4.61
N SER A 23 -22.40 -11.89 4.05
CA SER A 23 -23.63 -12.11 3.29
C SER A 23 -24.28 -13.38 3.82
N ASP A 24 -25.55 -13.31 4.26
CA ASP A 24 -26.26 -14.43 4.89
C ASP A 24 -26.32 -15.67 3.96
N PRO A 25 -25.65 -16.80 4.30
CA PRO A 25 -25.63 -17.98 3.44
C PRO A 25 -26.99 -18.65 3.23
N LEU A 26 -27.99 -18.39 4.09
CA LEU A 26 -29.34 -18.95 3.98
C LEU A 26 -30.24 -18.17 3.01
N ALA A 27 -29.96 -16.88 2.80
CA ALA A 27 -30.81 -16.01 1.97
C ALA A 27 -30.87 -16.45 0.50
N ASN A 28 -29.77 -16.96 -0.04
CA ASN A 28 -29.65 -17.35 -1.46
C ASN A 28 -29.95 -18.85 -1.74
N VAL A 29 -30.40 -19.60 -0.73
CA VAL A 29 -30.67 -21.05 -0.86
C VAL A 29 -32.18 -21.38 -0.73
N LEU A 30 -32.98 -20.45 -0.21
CA LEU A 30 -34.41 -20.64 0.08
C LEU A 30 -35.36 -20.07 -0.99
N SER A 31 -34.85 -19.72 -2.17
CA SER A 31 -35.60 -19.02 -3.22
C SER A 31 -35.65 -19.72 -4.59
N GLU A 32 -35.59 -21.06 -4.65
CA GLU A 32 -35.80 -21.79 -5.91
C GLU A 32 -36.47 -23.19 -5.77
N SER A 33 -37.80 -23.17 -5.62
CA SER A 33 -38.74 -24.30 -5.83
C SER A 33 -40.17 -23.72 -5.87
N GLU A 34 -41.10 -24.06 -6.77
CA GLU A 34 -41.21 -25.09 -7.82
C GLU A 34 -41.71 -24.38 -9.12
N GLU A 35 -41.35 -24.74 -10.36
CA GLU A 35 -41.92 -25.76 -11.29
C GLU A 35 -41.31 -25.45 -12.70
N GLU A 36 -41.22 -26.28 -13.74
CA GLU A 36 -41.49 -27.71 -14.02
C GLU A 36 -40.60 -28.15 -15.22
N LYS A 37 -40.55 -29.45 -15.58
CA LYS A 37 -39.56 -29.98 -16.55
C LYS A 37 -40.00 -29.88 -18.03
N LYS A 38 -39.07 -29.63 -18.99
CA LYS A 38 -38.65 -30.54 -20.12
C LYS A 38 -37.71 -29.88 -21.19
N PRO A 39 -37.13 -30.62 -22.17
CA PRO A 39 -35.80 -30.31 -22.73
C PRO A 39 -35.80 -29.47 -24.04
N PRO A 40 -34.62 -28.93 -24.45
CA PRO A 40 -34.46 -28.09 -25.65
C PRO A 40 -34.22 -28.87 -26.96
N LEU A 41 -34.02 -28.10 -28.06
CA LEU A 41 -33.57 -28.42 -29.44
C LEU A 41 -34.69 -28.38 -30.51
N PRO A 42 -34.37 -28.10 -31.81
CA PRO A 42 -33.14 -27.52 -32.41
C PRO A 42 -33.38 -26.42 -33.49
N PHE A 43 -32.28 -25.91 -34.10
CA PHE A 43 -32.19 -25.34 -35.49
C PHE A 43 -32.81 -23.93 -35.75
N ILE A 44 -32.39 -23.10 -36.75
CA ILE A 44 -31.24 -23.12 -37.70
C ILE A 44 -30.85 -21.72 -38.26
N SER A 45 -29.59 -21.60 -38.72
CA SER A 45 -28.94 -20.68 -39.71
C SER A 45 -29.29 -19.18 -39.88
N GLU A 46 -28.24 -18.36 -39.76
CA GLU A 46 -27.63 -17.47 -40.79
C GLU A 46 -28.38 -16.30 -41.49
N SER A 47 -27.53 -15.33 -41.87
CA SER A 47 -27.60 -14.40 -43.01
C SER A 47 -28.04 -12.93 -42.79
N SER A 48 -27.25 -12.07 -43.43
CA SER A 48 -27.38 -10.63 -43.72
C SER A 48 -27.36 -10.53 -45.29
N PRO A 49 -27.51 -9.39 -46.02
CA PRO A 49 -27.48 -7.99 -45.56
C PRO A 49 -28.39 -6.98 -46.34
N LEU A 50 -28.13 -5.67 -46.10
CA LEU A 50 -28.27 -4.49 -47.00
C LEU A 50 -29.64 -3.94 -47.48
N GLU A 51 -29.81 -2.65 -47.16
CA GLU A 51 -30.25 -1.50 -48.00
C GLU A 51 -31.55 -1.48 -48.85
N GLU A 52 -32.48 -0.62 -48.36
CA GLU A 52 -33.07 0.54 -49.07
C GLU A 52 -34.17 0.35 -50.17
N ILE A 53 -34.61 1.49 -50.73
CA ILE A 53 -35.45 1.74 -51.91
C ILE A 53 -37.01 1.76 -51.74
N LEU A 54 -37.55 2.98 -51.89
CA LEU A 54 -38.95 3.41 -52.17
C LEU A 54 -40.04 3.27 -51.05
N GLY A 55 -40.92 4.26 -50.81
CA GLY A 55 -40.87 5.70 -51.16
C GLY A 55 -42.22 6.37 -51.52
N THR A 56 -42.55 7.49 -50.84
CA THR A 56 -43.59 8.51 -51.18
C THR A 56 -45.07 8.07 -51.05
N SER A 57 -46.08 8.89 -50.68
CA SER A 57 -46.22 10.32 -50.29
C SER A 57 -47.46 10.47 -49.33
N LYS A 58 -48.21 11.58 -49.07
CA LYS A 58 -48.44 12.91 -49.71
C LYS A 58 -49.21 13.90 -48.77
N LYS A 59 -49.05 15.21 -49.06
CA LYS A 59 -49.92 16.43 -48.94
C LYS A 59 -51.35 16.32 -48.32
N GLU A 60 -52.00 17.34 -47.71
CA GLU A 60 -51.74 18.76 -47.27
C GLU A 60 -52.94 19.23 -46.36
N GLU A 61 -53.12 20.43 -45.78
CA GLU A 61 -52.50 21.78 -45.88
C GLU A 61 -52.51 22.56 -44.51
N GLN A 62 -51.67 23.60 -44.43
CA GLN A 62 -51.62 24.89 -43.64
C GLN A 62 -52.81 25.41 -42.79
N LYS A 63 -52.75 26.53 -42.01
CA LYS A 63 -51.79 27.65 -41.74
C LYS A 63 -51.63 27.81 -40.20
N GLY A 64 -50.69 28.53 -39.57
CA GLY A 64 -49.55 29.43 -39.91
C GLY A 64 -48.94 29.97 -38.58
N GLN A 65 -47.84 30.73 -38.48
CA GLN A 65 -47.06 31.52 -39.45
C GLN A 65 -45.53 31.49 -39.16
N LYS A 66 -44.73 31.42 -40.24
CA LYS A 66 -43.37 31.95 -40.49
C LYS A 66 -42.30 32.06 -39.37
N THR A 67 -41.16 31.41 -39.65
CA THR A 67 -39.80 31.72 -39.16
C THR A 67 -39.15 32.89 -39.95
N PRO A 68 -37.86 33.25 -39.71
CA PRO A 68 -36.80 32.65 -40.54
C PRO A 68 -35.41 32.42 -39.87
N THR A 69 -34.75 31.34 -40.33
CA THR A 69 -33.30 31.11 -40.55
C THR A 69 -32.21 31.82 -39.74
N THR A 70 -31.28 31.01 -39.20
CA THR A 70 -29.86 31.34 -39.01
C THR A 70 -29.12 31.61 -40.34
N PRO A 71 -28.11 32.49 -40.34
CA PRO A 71 -26.99 32.44 -41.28
C PRO A 71 -25.63 32.31 -40.56
N SER A 72 -24.56 32.08 -41.33
CA SER A 72 -23.17 32.01 -40.87
C SER A 72 -22.25 32.91 -41.70
N ASN A 73 -21.08 33.28 -41.14
CA ASN A 73 -19.98 33.97 -41.84
C ASN A 73 -20.30 35.39 -42.38
N PRO A 74 -19.35 36.12 -42.98
CA PRO A 74 -17.96 36.36 -42.53
C PRO A 74 -17.57 37.86 -42.57
N LEU A 75 -16.37 38.17 -42.05
CA LEU A 75 -15.44 39.24 -42.48
C LEU A 75 -15.93 40.72 -42.61
N GLU A 76 -15.19 41.60 -41.93
CA GLU A 76 -14.66 42.85 -42.50
C GLU A 76 -15.56 43.73 -43.41
N GLU A 77 -16.44 44.52 -42.80
CA GLU A 77 -16.36 45.98 -43.00
C GLU A 77 -15.39 46.51 -41.92
N ILE A 78 -14.09 46.73 -42.16
CA ILE A 78 -13.41 47.48 -43.24
C ILE A 78 -13.87 48.95 -43.28
N LEU A 79 -12.89 49.86 -43.11
CA LEU A 79 -12.99 51.34 -43.07
C LEU A 79 -13.65 51.91 -41.79
N ARG A 80 -13.00 52.76 -40.97
CA ARG A 80 -11.67 53.44 -40.97
C ARG A 80 -11.22 53.58 -39.50
N SER A 81 -9.94 53.74 -39.12
CA SER A 81 -8.67 54.15 -39.79
C SER A 81 -7.48 53.73 -38.89
N SER A 82 -6.22 53.59 -39.31
CA SER A 82 -5.56 53.81 -40.63
C SER A 82 -4.15 53.16 -40.71
N GLU A 83 -3.86 52.59 -41.88
CA GLU A 83 -2.55 52.52 -42.59
C GLU A 83 -1.24 51.93 -41.97
N LYS A 84 -0.90 50.74 -42.50
CA LYS A 84 0.37 50.39 -43.21
C LYS A 84 1.64 49.93 -42.43
N PRO A 85 2.55 49.15 -43.07
CA PRO A 85 3.01 47.88 -42.46
C PRO A 85 4.52 47.58 -42.59
N LYS A 86 4.94 46.39 -42.10
CA LYS A 86 5.70 45.38 -42.90
C LYS A 86 5.88 44.01 -42.20
N GLU A 87 6.31 43.01 -42.95
CA GLU A 87 6.71 41.64 -42.54
C GLU A 87 8.11 41.63 -41.82
N GLU A 88 8.71 40.54 -41.30
CA GLU A 88 8.47 39.07 -41.36
C GLU A 88 9.25 38.32 -40.22
N SER A 89 9.14 36.98 -40.18
CA SER A 89 10.11 35.97 -39.64
C SER A 89 10.13 35.59 -38.12
N PRO A 90 10.60 34.36 -37.77
CA PRO A 90 10.73 33.84 -36.39
C PRO A 90 12.20 33.78 -35.87
N ALA A 91 12.40 33.24 -34.65
CA ALA A 91 13.72 33.08 -33.99
C ALA A 91 14.70 32.16 -34.76
N PRO A 92 16.04 32.34 -34.61
CA PRO A 92 16.77 31.51 -33.63
C PRO A 92 17.98 32.22 -32.94
N SER A 93 19.07 31.49 -32.71
CA SER A 93 20.07 31.64 -31.64
C SER A 93 21.47 32.15 -32.04
N LEU A 94 22.29 32.41 -31.00
CA LEU A 94 23.74 32.15 -30.88
C LEU A 94 24.79 33.16 -31.45
N SER A 95 25.82 33.32 -30.61
CA SER A 95 27.24 33.63 -30.90
C SER A 95 27.62 34.86 -31.73
N ASP A 96 27.95 35.94 -31.01
CA ASP A 96 29.22 36.68 -31.06
C ASP A 96 29.42 37.30 -29.64
N ILE A 97 30.60 37.53 -29.05
CA ILE A 97 31.97 37.72 -29.56
C ILE A 97 32.99 36.88 -28.76
N LEU A 98 34.08 36.52 -29.44
CA LEU A 98 35.35 35.92 -28.99
C LEU A 98 35.93 36.34 -27.61
N GLY A 99 36.46 35.36 -26.87
CA GLY A 99 37.47 35.53 -25.80
C GLY A 99 36.92 35.78 -24.38
N GLY A 100 37.48 35.27 -23.29
CA GLY A 100 38.68 34.42 -23.13
C GLY A 100 39.74 35.09 -22.23
N GLY A 101 39.70 34.86 -20.91
CA GLY A 101 40.62 35.54 -19.98
C GLY A 101 40.50 35.10 -18.52
N LYS A 102 41.49 34.32 -18.06
CA LYS A 102 41.64 33.72 -16.72
C LYS A 102 41.63 34.71 -15.53
N ARG A 103 41.06 34.20 -14.41
CA ARG A 103 41.61 34.19 -13.02
C ARG A 103 41.72 35.48 -12.17
N GLU A 104 41.34 35.26 -10.90
CA GLU A 104 42.04 35.64 -9.64
C GLU A 104 42.44 37.11 -9.42
N VAL A 105 41.85 37.75 -8.41
CA VAL A 105 42.44 37.91 -7.05
C VAL A 105 41.43 38.61 -6.12
N LYS A 106 41.49 38.34 -4.80
CA LYS A 106 40.77 39.10 -3.75
C LYS A 106 41.54 40.38 -3.42
N GLU A 107 40.88 41.51 -3.18
CA GLU A 107 41.22 42.41 -2.06
C GLU A 107 40.13 43.48 -1.78
N GLU A 108 40.35 44.29 -0.74
CA GLU A 108 39.30 45.02 -0.02
C GLU A 108 39.17 46.53 -0.32
N LYS A 109 38.18 47.18 0.31
CA LYS A 109 37.81 48.59 0.18
C LYS A 109 38.82 49.55 0.83
N PRO A 110 38.91 50.78 0.32
CA PRO A 110 38.55 51.96 1.14
C PRO A 110 37.63 52.95 0.35
N ALA A 111 36.71 53.77 0.90
CA ALA A 111 36.72 54.69 2.07
C ALA A 111 37.66 55.92 1.86
N LYS A 112 37.34 57.19 2.15
CA LYS A 112 36.20 58.04 2.64
C LYS A 112 36.49 59.49 2.09
N LYS A 113 35.76 60.62 2.28
CA LYS A 113 35.12 61.28 3.45
C LYS A 113 34.49 62.64 2.99
N GLU A 114 34.08 63.52 3.93
CA GLU A 114 33.52 64.90 3.79
C GLU A 114 31.97 65.04 3.68
N ALA A 115 31.26 66.05 4.22
CA ALA A 115 31.59 67.06 5.26
C ALA A 115 30.34 67.77 5.87
N LYS A 116 30.49 68.32 7.09
CA LYS A 116 29.74 69.44 7.77
C LYS A 116 28.25 69.33 8.22
N SER A 117 28.01 70.07 9.31
CA SER A 117 26.80 70.51 10.06
C SER A 117 25.50 70.86 9.29
N GLY A 118 24.31 70.96 9.90
CA GLY A 118 23.93 70.74 11.31
C GLY A 118 22.73 71.57 11.82
N ALA A 119 21.50 71.04 11.66
CA ALA A 119 20.19 71.46 12.24
C ALA A 119 19.69 72.92 12.04
N PRO A 120 18.42 73.13 11.66
CA PRO A 120 17.39 73.47 12.67
C PRO A 120 15.95 72.99 12.29
N THR A 121 14.87 73.21 13.06
CA THR A 121 14.69 73.82 14.39
C THR A 121 14.05 72.80 15.36
N GLY A 122 14.50 72.61 16.60
CA GLY A 122 15.65 73.23 17.26
C GLY A 122 17.01 72.71 16.78
N VAL A 123 18.01 73.57 16.92
CA VAL A 123 19.44 73.41 16.57
C VAL A 123 20.11 72.26 17.37
N ASP A 124 21.25 71.76 16.87
CA ASP A 124 22.21 70.81 17.47
C ASP A 124 21.81 69.32 17.63
N LEU A 125 22.69 68.32 17.41
CA LEU A 125 23.98 68.29 16.67
C LEU A 125 24.38 66.83 16.26
N LEU A 126 25.56 66.70 15.63
CA LEU A 126 26.41 65.52 15.32
C LEU A 126 26.01 64.10 15.79
N GLY A 127 26.25 63.15 14.88
CA GLY A 127 26.82 61.85 15.24
C GLY A 127 28.35 61.83 15.08
N GLN A 128 29.11 61.94 16.18
CA GLN A 128 30.49 61.43 16.26
C GLN A 128 31.05 61.38 17.69
N ILE A 129 31.31 60.16 18.19
CA ILE A 129 32.32 59.72 19.18
C ILE A 129 32.06 58.20 19.33
N LEU A 130 32.87 57.37 18.67
CA LEU A 130 33.94 56.53 19.26
C LEU A 130 33.38 55.53 20.30
N SER A 131 33.27 54.22 20.04
CA SER A 131 34.30 53.20 19.73
C SER A 131 35.14 52.75 20.93
N GLY A 132 35.20 51.44 21.17
CA GLY A 132 35.93 50.83 22.29
C GLY A 132 35.08 50.80 23.58
N GLY A 133 35.00 49.70 24.34
CA GLY A 133 35.67 48.40 24.20
C GLY A 133 37.03 48.36 24.91
N THR A 134 37.27 47.28 25.67
CA THR A 134 38.25 47.18 26.78
C THR A 134 37.88 48.10 27.97
N GLY A 135 38.11 47.78 29.23
CA GLY A 135 38.69 46.62 29.94
C GLY A 135 38.77 46.99 31.45
N THR A 136 39.11 46.14 32.41
CA THR A 136 39.52 44.73 32.43
C THR A 136 39.10 44.07 33.77
N ALA A 137 39.33 42.76 33.89
CA ALA A 137 39.45 42.04 35.17
C ALA A 137 40.59 42.63 36.06
N PRO A 138 40.83 42.20 37.34
CA PRO A 138 40.43 40.90 37.92
C PRO A 138 40.09 40.85 39.44
N SER A 139 40.05 39.61 39.95
CA SER A 139 40.26 39.15 41.34
C SER A 139 39.04 38.89 42.27
N LYS A 140 38.75 37.58 42.43
CA LYS A 140 38.32 36.95 43.71
C LYS A 140 39.51 36.95 44.71
N PRO A 141 39.40 36.50 45.99
CA PRO A 141 38.23 36.02 46.74
C PRO A 141 38.05 36.64 48.16
N LYS A 142 36.87 36.45 48.78
CA LYS A 142 36.71 35.77 50.10
C LYS A 142 35.25 35.76 50.60
N ALA A 143 34.90 34.66 51.28
CA ALA A 143 33.81 34.55 52.26
C ALA A 143 34.42 34.71 53.69
N PRO A 144 33.67 34.80 54.82
CA PRO A 144 32.27 34.38 55.01
C PRO A 144 31.40 35.24 55.96
N ALA A 145 30.28 34.66 56.41
CA ALA A 145 29.53 34.89 57.67
C ALA A 145 28.31 35.85 57.71
N LYS A 146 27.12 35.21 57.73
CA LYS A 146 25.84 35.55 58.41
C LYS A 146 25.67 36.94 59.06
N SER A 147 24.64 37.69 58.64
CA SER A 147 23.48 38.08 59.49
C SER A 147 22.35 38.76 58.68
N GLN A 148 21.18 38.95 59.31
CA GLN A 148 19.93 39.53 58.76
C GLN A 148 19.93 41.09 58.85
N PRO A 149 18.97 41.85 58.26
CA PRO A 149 17.66 41.46 57.70
C PRO A 149 17.31 42.00 56.29
N LEU A 150 16.10 41.67 55.81
CA LEU A 150 15.53 42.09 54.51
C LEU A 150 14.89 43.49 54.55
N PRO A 151 15.21 44.39 53.59
CA PRO A 151 14.38 45.55 53.25
C PRO A 151 13.14 45.18 52.42
N LEU A 152 12.13 46.06 52.40
CA LEU A 152 10.86 45.86 51.70
C LEU A 152 10.97 46.01 50.17
N PRO A 153 10.19 45.24 49.37
CA PRO A 153 10.07 45.49 47.92
C PRO A 153 9.34 46.80 47.60
N LEU A 154 9.77 47.46 46.52
CA LEU A 154 9.12 48.66 45.97
C LEU A 154 7.69 48.36 45.46
N PRO A 155 6.78 49.36 45.47
CA PRO A 155 5.40 49.18 45.04
C PRO A 155 5.30 48.85 43.55
N LYS A 156 4.47 47.85 43.21
CA LYS A 156 4.17 47.49 41.82
C LYS A 156 3.36 48.61 41.13
N PRO A 157 3.52 48.82 39.81
CA PRO A 157 2.71 49.77 39.06
C PRO A 157 1.21 49.41 39.13
N LYS A 158 0.34 50.42 39.13
CA LYS A 158 -1.11 50.20 39.10
C LYS A 158 -1.54 49.60 37.74
N PRO A 159 -2.45 48.62 37.71
CA PRO A 159 -3.02 48.15 36.45
C PRO A 159 -3.93 49.22 35.82
N PRO A 160 -4.17 49.16 34.50
CA PRO A 160 -5.19 49.99 33.84
C PRO A 160 -6.60 49.63 34.35
N LEU A 161 -7.59 50.51 34.13
CA LEU A 161 -8.94 50.34 34.66
C LEU A 161 -9.58 49.03 34.17
N GLY A 162 -9.93 48.17 35.12
CA GLY A 162 -10.56 46.88 34.85
C GLY A 162 -12.05 46.97 34.52
N LEU A 163 -12.53 46.03 33.71
CA LEU A 163 -13.90 45.93 33.21
C LEU A 163 -14.99 45.96 34.30
N GLN A 164 -14.67 45.53 35.53
CA GLN A 164 -15.54 45.65 36.71
C GLN A 164 -16.13 47.06 36.90
N SER A 165 -15.39 48.12 36.58
CA SER A 165 -15.84 49.51 36.76
C SER A 165 -16.98 49.92 35.81
N ILE A 166 -17.17 49.21 34.70
CA ILE A 166 -18.20 49.51 33.68
C ILE A 166 -19.48 48.68 33.91
N ILE A 167 -19.37 47.54 34.60
CA ILE A 167 -20.47 46.58 34.78
C ILE A 167 -21.47 47.02 35.89
N GLY A 168 -21.05 47.93 36.78
CA GLY A 168 -21.87 48.47 37.86
C GLY A 168 -21.96 47.58 39.10
N GLU A 169 -22.23 48.19 40.26
CA GLU A 169 -22.33 47.48 41.54
C GLU A 169 -23.67 46.73 41.69
N THR A 170 -23.79 45.57 41.03
CA THR A 170 -24.88 44.64 41.32
C THR A 170 -24.71 44.06 42.71
N LYS A 171 -25.44 44.60 43.70
CA LYS A 171 -25.59 43.98 45.04
C LYS A 171 -26.00 42.51 44.90
N THR A 172 -25.41 41.66 45.73
CA THR A 172 -25.44 40.20 45.53
C THR A 172 -26.82 39.60 45.80
N GLU A 173 -27.48 39.10 44.75
CA GLU A 173 -28.42 37.99 44.92
C GLU A 173 -27.61 36.70 45.12
N GLU A 174 -27.23 36.44 46.36
CA GLU A 174 -26.41 35.29 46.77
C GLU A 174 -27.20 33.96 46.81
N LEU A 175 -28.48 34.03 46.42
CA LEU A 175 -29.56 33.14 46.82
C LEU A 175 -29.57 31.72 46.22
N SER A 176 -28.77 31.44 45.18
CA SER A 176 -28.70 30.09 44.61
C SER A 176 -27.82 29.14 45.42
N TYR A 177 -26.70 29.62 45.98
CA TYR A 177 -25.67 28.76 46.59
C TYR A 177 -24.96 29.32 47.85
N ALA A 178 -25.48 30.39 48.46
CA ALA A 178 -24.95 30.97 49.69
C ALA A 178 -24.61 29.92 50.76
N GLY A 179 -23.39 29.99 51.31
CA GLY A 179 -22.90 29.13 52.39
C GLY A 179 -22.70 27.64 52.08
N ARG A 180 -23.01 27.14 50.86
CA ARG A 180 -22.95 25.70 50.53
C ARG A 180 -22.05 25.32 49.35
N ALA A 181 -21.42 26.30 48.68
CA ALA A 181 -20.53 26.09 47.54
C ALA A 181 -19.09 26.53 47.83
N LYS A 182 -18.12 25.66 47.53
CA LYS A 182 -16.69 26.01 47.49
C LYS A 182 -16.30 26.35 46.06
N VAL A 183 -15.73 27.53 45.83
CA VAL A 183 -15.11 27.87 44.53
C VAL A 183 -13.88 26.96 44.31
N LEU A 184 -13.83 26.30 43.14
CA LEU A 184 -12.69 25.51 42.67
C LEU A 184 -11.82 26.31 41.69
N ASP A 185 -12.43 27.21 40.92
CA ASP A 185 -11.76 28.05 39.93
C ASP A 185 -12.64 29.24 39.52
N ALA A 186 -12.02 30.27 38.95
CA ALA A 186 -12.73 31.35 38.25
C ALA A 186 -11.82 32.01 37.21
N TYR A 187 -12.34 32.24 36.00
CA TYR A 187 -11.64 32.93 34.90
C TYR A 187 -12.67 33.60 33.99
N GLY A 188 -12.34 34.76 33.41
CA GLY A 188 -13.26 35.53 32.58
C GLY A 188 -14.62 35.79 33.26
N ASN A 189 -15.70 35.33 32.64
CA ASN A 189 -17.07 35.36 33.18
C ASN A 189 -17.53 34.02 33.79
N VAL A 190 -16.62 33.08 34.03
CA VAL A 190 -16.90 31.71 34.51
C VAL A 190 -16.50 31.54 35.98
N ARG A 191 -17.31 30.81 36.76
CA ARG A 191 -16.95 30.27 38.08
C ARG A 191 -17.23 28.78 38.14
N ILE A 192 -16.30 28.00 38.72
CA ILE A 192 -16.48 26.55 38.90
C ILE A 192 -16.66 26.28 40.40
N LEU A 193 -17.80 25.67 40.76
CA LEU A 193 -18.31 25.59 42.13
C LEU A 193 -18.53 24.13 42.55
N ARG A 194 -17.99 23.71 43.69
CA ARG A 194 -18.35 22.43 44.32
C ARG A 194 -19.42 22.65 45.38
N VAL A 195 -20.65 22.29 45.06
CA VAL A 195 -21.81 22.37 45.97
C VAL A 195 -21.94 21.08 46.77
N LYS A 196 -22.21 21.17 48.07
CA LYS A 196 -22.45 19.99 48.92
C LYS A 196 -23.81 19.37 48.60
N GLY A 197 -23.80 18.22 47.93
CA GLY A 197 -24.99 17.44 47.56
C GLY A 197 -25.13 17.17 46.06
N GLU A 198 -24.52 18.01 45.21
CA GLU A 198 -24.44 17.76 43.76
C GLU A 198 -23.35 16.73 43.45
N PRO A 199 -23.59 15.74 42.56
CA PRO A 199 -22.60 14.71 42.23
C PRO A 199 -21.40 15.30 41.49
N VAL A 200 -21.64 16.26 40.59
CA VAL A 200 -20.64 16.97 39.76
C VAL A 200 -20.39 18.40 40.27
N PRO A 201 -19.29 19.07 39.88
CA PRO A 201 -19.16 20.53 40.04
C PRO A 201 -20.18 21.26 39.15
N ILE A 202 -20.45 22.52 39.50
CA ILE A 202 -21.26 23.43 38.70
C ILE A 202 -20.32 24.40 37.95
N TYR A 203 -20.51 24.52 36.64
CA TYR A 203 -19.87 25.49 35.77
C TYR A 203 -20.84 26.66 35.56
N GLU A 204 -20.66 27.73 36.32
CA GLU A 204 -21.55 28.90 36.32
C GLU A 204 -21.00 29.97 35.34
N ILE A 205 -21.72 30.23 34.26
CA ILE A 205 -21.50 31.40 33.40
C ILE A 205 -22.27 32.59 33.97
N ARG A 206 -21.55 33.67 34.22
CA ARG A 206 -22.11 34.99 34.50
C ARG A 206 -22.48 35.66 33.18
N LEU A 207 -23.70 35.43 32.73
CA LEU A 207 -24.33 36.28 31.70
C LEU A 207 -24.71 37.63 32.33
N PRO A 208 -24.66 38.74 31.57
CA PRO A 208 -25.17 40.02 32.05
C PRO A 208 -26.68 39.90 32.31
N LYS A 209 -27.14 40.38 33.48
CA LYS A 209 -28.58 40.49 33.74
C LYS A 209 -29.19 41.54 32.81
N LEU A 210 -30.31 41.19 32.21
CA LEU A 210 -31.18 42.06 31.42
C LEU A 210 -32.42 42.42 32.26
N SER A 211 -32.96 43.63 32.09
CA SER A 211 -34.34 43.93 32.50
C SER A 211 -35.35 43.34 31.50
N LYS A 212 -36.63 43.25 31.87
CA LYS A 212 -37.69 42.86 30.93
C LYS A 212 -37.78 43.80 29.72
N ASP A 213 -37.48 45.08 29.93
CA ASP A 213 -37.51 46.09 28.87
C ASP A 213 -36.32 45.91 27.92
N GLU A 214 -35.15 45.52 28.44
CA GLU A 214 -34.00 45.11 27.63
C GLU A 214 -34.26 43.80 26.89
N GLU A 215 -34.88 42.78 27.51
CA GLU A 215 -35.27 41.53 26.83
C GLU A 215 -36.23 41.81 25.65
N ASN A 216 -37.22 42.67 25.86
CA ASN A 216 -38.14 43.12 24.80
C ASN A 216 -37.42 43.92 23.70
N LEU A 217 -36.51 44.82 24.06
CA LEU A 217 -35.70 45.58 23.12
C LEU A 217 -34.77 44.69 22.28
N LEU A 218 -34.10 43.71 22.91
CA LEU A 218 -33.28 42.72 22.20
C LEU A 218 -34.12 41.98 21.15
N LYS A 219 -35.35 41.57 21.51
CA LYS A 219 -36.26 40.88 20.60
C LYS A 219 -36.67 41.77 19.43
N GLN A 220 -37.11 43.00 19.70
CA GLN A 220 -37.51 43.97 18.66
C GLN A 220 -36.35 44.31 17.71
N VAL A 221 -35.17 44.63 18.26
CA VAL A 221 -34.00 44.97 17.43
C VAL A 221 -33.49 43.77 16.64
N ARG A 222 -33.53 42.55 17.19
CA ARG A 222 -33.21 41.32 16.45
C ARG A 222 -34.18 41.10 15.27
N GLU A 223 -35.48 41.26 15.49
CA GLU A 223 -36.51 41.08 14.43
C GLU A 223 -36.41 42.17 13.35
N ARG A 224 -36.13 43.42 13.76
CA ARG A 224 -35.79 44.52 12.85
C ARG A 224 -34.51 44.24 12.05
N ALA A 225 -33.44 43.76 12.70
CA ALA A 225 -32.16 43.46 12.07
C ALA A 225 -32.22 42.28 11.09
N ILE A 226 -33.05 41.27 11.36
CA ILE A 226 -33.33 40.17 10.40
C ILE A 226 -34.02 40.69 9.13
N THR A 227 -34.76 41.80 9.22
CA THR A 227 -35.56 42.35 8.10
C THR A 227 -34.83 43.45 7.32
N GLU A 228 -34.08 44.32 8.01
CA GLU A 228 -33.36 45.45 7.40
C GLU A 228 -31.97 45.08 6.84
N ILE A 229 -31.30 44.04 7.38
CA ILE A 229 -29.95 43.66 6.92
C ILE A 229 -30.06 42.75 5.68
N GLN A 230 -30.22 43.37 4.50
CA GLN A 230 -30.25 42.70 3.19
C GLN A 230 -28.87 42.21 2.70
N ILE A 231 -27.97 41.84 3.61
CA ILE A 231 -26.66 41.25 3.29
C ILE A 231 -26.79 39.75 3.41
N ASP A 232 -26.74 39.03 2.27
CA ASP A 232 -26.68 37.57 2.28
C ASP A 232 -25.42 37.12 3.06
N PRO A 233 -25.57 36.39 4.20
CA PRO A 233 -24.42 35.98 5.01
C PRO A 233 -23.43 35.08 4.25
N THR A 234 -23.88 34.35 3.24
CA THR A 234 -23.07 33.39 2.48
C THR A 234 -22.04 34.07 1.57
N LEU A 235 -22.31 35.31 1.13
CA LEU A 235 -21.39 36.11 0.30
C LEU A 235 -20.17 36.64 1.07
N ILE A 236 -20.14 36.50 2.39
CA ILE A 236 -19.02 36.90 3.25
C ILE A 236 -18.52 35.66 4.00
N PRO A 237 -17.52 34.92 3.47
CA PRO A 237 -17.04 33.67 4.09
C PRO A 237 -16.42 33.86 5.48
N ASN A 238 -15.77 35.01 5.70
CA ASN A 238 -15.06 35.30 6.94
C ASN A 238 -16.01 35.69 8.09
N TYR A 239 -16.11 34.82 9.10
CA TYR A 239 -16.94 35.04 10.29
C TYR A 239 -16.58 36.34 11.05
N GLU A 240 -15.31 36.72 11.13
CA GLU A 240 -14.93 37.96 11.82
C GLU A 240 -15.42 39.21 11.10
N GLU A 241 -15.33 39.24 9.77
CA GLU A 241 -15.78 40.38 8.96
C GLU A 241 -17.31 40.45 8.95
N ARG A 242 -17.98 39.31 8.77
CA ARG A 242 -19.43 39.17 8.94
C ARG A 242 -19.87 39.68 10.33
N ARG A 243 -19.19 39.28 11.41
CA ARG A 243 -19.44 39.77 12.77
C ARG A 243 -19.20 41.26 12.91
N LYS A 244 -18.10 41.82 12.39
CA LYS A 244 -17.80 43.27 12.46
C LYS A 244 -18.88 44.11 11.75
N ILE A 245 -19.37 43.64 10.60
CA ILE A 245 -20.43 44.30 9.82
C ILE A 245 -21.77 44.27 10.59
N PHE A 246 -22.22 43.11 11.05
CA PHE A 246 -23.47 42.99 11.81
C PHE A 246 -23.40 43.73 13.16
N LEU A 247 -22.26 43.73 13.85
CA LEU A 247 -22.06 44.46 15.10
C LEU A 247 -22.17 45.99 14.91
N ARG A 248 -21.62 46.53 13.82
CA ARG A 248 -21.80 47.94 13.46
C ARG A 248 -23.28 48.28 13.23
N GLU A 249 -23.99 47.43 12.51
CA GLU A 249 -25.38 47.70 12.10
C GLU A 249 -26.37 47.55 13.26
N VAL A 250 -26.22 46.50 14.08
CA VAL A 250 -26.99 46.31 15.31
C VAL A 250 -26.71 47.41 16.34
N LYS A 251 -25.46 47.91 16.45
CA LYS A 251 -25.15 49.10 17.26
C LYS A 251 -25.88 50.36 16.78
N ARG A 252 -26.03 50.56 15.46
CA ARG A 252 -26.86 51.66 14.92
C ARG A 252 -28.30 51.52 15.38
N MET A 253 -28.92 50.36 15.16
CA MET A 253 -30.31 50.10 15.53
C MET A 253 -30.56 50.23 17.05
N LEU A 254 -29.61 49.82 17.90
CA LEU A 254 -29.69 50.03 19.35
C LEU A 254 -29.52 51.51 19.75
N LYS A 255 -28.64 52.27 19.11
CA LYS A 255 -28.51 53.72 19.34
C LYS A 255 -29.76 54.48 18.91
N GLU A 256 -30.47 54.02 17.87
CA GLU A 256 -31.77 54.56 17.45
C GLU A 256 -32.89 54.22 18.44
N ALA A 257 -32.99 52.95 18.87
CA ALA A 257 -34.10 52.46 19.68
C ALA A 257 -33.95 52.75 21.19
N ALA A 258 -32.73 52.86 21.71
CA ALA A 258 -32.43 53.14 23.12
C ALA A 258 -31.24 54.12 23.29
N PRO A 259 -31.34 55.37 22.81
CA PRO A 259 -30.27 56.38 22.90
C PRO A 259 -29.93 56.81 24.35
N HIS A 260 -30.70 56.36 25.33
CA HIS A 260 -30.49 56.63 26.76
C HIS A 260 -29.53 55.63 27.43
N PHE A 261 -29.16 54.52 26.77
CA PHE A 261 -28.16 53.59 27.29
C PHE A 261 -26.73 54.09 27.07
N SER A 262 -25.85 53.81 28.03
CA SER A 262 -24.42 54.13 27.88
C SER A 262 -23.80 53.32 26.75
N GLU A 263 -22.75 53.86 26.13
CA GLU A 263 -22.10 53.21 24.99
C GLU A 263 -21.58 51.80 25.35
N GLY A 264 -21.06 51.61 26.56
CA GLY A 264 -20.68 50.28 27.08
C GLY A 264 -21.84 49.32 27.34
N ARG A 265 -23.07 49.81 27.60
CA ARG A 265 -24.27 48.95 27.67
C ARG A 265 -24.74 48.58 26.26
N ILE A 266 -24.74 49.54 25.34
CA ILE A 266 -25.04 49.30 23.91
C ILE A 266 -24.05 48.30 23.29
N GLU A 267 -22.77 48.37 23.65
CA GLU A 267 -21.74 47.39 23.30
C GLU A 267 -22.17 45.97 23.67
N VAL A 268 -22.56 45.74 24.93
CA VAL A 268 -22.99 44.43 25.47
C VAL A 268 -24.30 43.96 24.85
N LEU A 269 -25.29 44.84 24.66
CA LEU A 269 -26.58 44.50 24.05
C LEU A 269 -26.40 44.13 22.56
N ALA A 270 -25.53 44.84 21.83
CA ALA A 270 -25.20 44.52 20.44
C ALA A 270 -24.45 43.19 20.33
N GLU A 271 -23.48 42.96 21.21
CA GLU A 271 -22.72 41.71 21.29
C GLU A 271 -23.65 40.51 21.52
N LEU A 272 -24.65 40.63 22.41
CA LEU A 272 -25.68 39.60 22.64
C LEU A 272 -26.59 39.36 21.42
N ILE A 273 -27.09 40.42 20.78
CA ILE A 273 -27.95 40.28 19.59
C ILE A 273 -27.16 39.62 18.45
N VAL A 274 -25.92 40.03 18.20
CA VAL A 274 -25.08 39.47 17.13
C VAL A 274 -24.64 38.04 17.42
N GLN A 275 -24.40 37.66 18.69
CA GLN A 275 -24.18 36.26 19.05
C GLN A 275 -25.42 35.39 18.74
N ASN A 276 -26.63 35.85 19.06
CA ASN A 276 -27.85 35.14 18.64
C ASN A 276 -28.05 35.15 17.10
N MET A 277 -27.71 36.25 16.41
CA MET A 277 -27.89 36.38 14.96
C MET A 277 -26.86 35.62 14.12
N LEU A 278 -25.62 35.43 14.59
CA LEU A 278 -24.53 34.81 13.81
C LEU A 278 -23.87 33.59 14.46
N GLY A 279 -23.97 33.40 15.77
CA GLY A 279 -23.35 32.29 16.51
C GLY A 279 -24.34 31.20 16.91
N TYR A 280 -24.01 30.53 18.01
CA TYR A 280 -24.79 29.42 18.60
C TYR A 280 -25.63 29.86 19.82
N GLY A 281 -25.82 31.18 20.01
CA GLY A 281 -26.67 31.75 21.06
C GLY A 281 -26.13 31.43 22.46
N LEU A 282 -26.94 30.79 23.30
CA LEU A 282 -26.53 30.42 24.67
C LEU A 282 -25.31 29.47 24.72
N LEU A 283 -24.96 28.79 23.62
CA LEU A 283 -23.77 27.94 23.56
C LEU A 283 -22.48 28.71 23.20
N ASP A 284 -22.55 29.94 22.66
CA ASP A 284 -21.35 30.70 22.24
C ASP A 284 -20.27 30.84 23.33
N PRO A 285 -20.60 31.13 24.62
CA PRO A 285 -19.59 31.18 25.67
C PRO A 285 -18.88 29.84 25.92
N LEU A 286 -19.59 28.72 25.74
CA LEU A 286 -19.03 27.37 25.90
C LEU A 286 -18.18 26.97 24.68
N VAL A 287 -18.66 27.27 23.46
CA VAL A 287 -17.93 27.01 22.22
C VAL A 287 -16.63 27.84 22.15
N ARG A 288 -16.57 29.01 22.80
CA ARG A 288 -15.34 29.82 22.87
C ARG A 288 -14.35 29.44 23.98
N ASP A 289 -14.75 28.72 25.02
CA ASP A 289 -13.84 28.36 26.12
C ASP A 289 -12.98 27.12 25.81
N ASP A 290 -11.69 27.31 25.53
CA ASP A 290 -10.73 26.22 25.26
C ASP A 290 -10.51 25.27 26.46
N ASN A 291 -10.91 25.66 27.68
CA ASN A 291 -10.90 24.77 28.84
C ASN A 291 -11.96 23.66 28.78
N LEU A 292 -12.90 23.70 27.83
CA LEU A 292 -13.90 22.68 27.60
C LEU A 292 -13.50 21.72 26.47
N GLU A 293 -13.68 20.43 26.72
CA GLU A 293 -13.42 19.30 25.81
C GLU A 293 -14.72 18.84 25.13
N GLU A 294 -15.87 18.99 25.80
CA GLU A 294 -17.18 18.55 25.31
C GLU A 294 -18.33 19.39 25.90
N ILE A 295 -19.38 19.63 25.12
CA ILE A 295 -20.61 20.35 25.50
C ILE A 295 -21.82 19.47 25.12
N MET A 296 -22.75 19.28 26.05
CA MET A 296 -23.85 18.31 25.94
C MET A 296 -25.20 18.96 26.29
N VAL A 297 -26.03 19.21 25.27
CA VAL A 297 -27.45 19.57 25.38
C VAL A 297 -28.26 18.27 25.35
N ILE A 298 -29.05 18.01 26.40
CA ILE A 298 -29.68 16.70 26.66
C ILE A 298 -31.23 16.72 26.61
N GLY A 299 -31.81 17.67 25.88
CA GLY A 299 -33.25 17.91 25.79
C GLY A 299 -33.70 19.21 26.48
N THR A 300 -34.98 19.55 26.29
CA THR A 300 -35.59 20.81 26.75
C THR A 300 -35.82 20.80 28.28
N ASN A 301 -35.78 21.98 28.92
CA ASN A 301 -35.91 22.19 30.38
C ASN A 301 -34.87 21.46 31.26
N LYS A 302 -33.80 20.94 30.66
CA LYS A 302 -32.66 20.32 31.35
C LYS A 302 -31.41 21.23 31.29
N PRO A 303 -30.49 21.15 32.26
CA PRO A 303 -29.24 21.88 32.22
C PRO A 303 -28.30 21.31 31.16
N VAL A 304 -27.58 22.19 30.46
CA VAL A 304 -26.46 21.79 29.59
C VAL A 304 -25.32 21.28 30.47
N TYR A 305 -24.70 20.17 30.07
CA TYR A 305 -23.52 19.61 30.72
C TYR A 305 -22.26 19.91 29.91
N VAL A 306 -21.11 19.98 30.56
CA VAL A 306 -19.81 20.20 29.91
C VAL A 306 -18.72 19.34 30.52
N TRP A 307 -17.76 18.89 29.71
CA TRP A 307 -16.55 18.25 30.20
C TRP A 307 -15.40 19.27 30.23
N HIS A 308 -15.04 19.72 31.43
CA HIS A 308 -13.95 20.68 31.64
C HIS A 308 -12.61 19.96 31.79
N ARG A 309 -11.60 20.30 30.99
CA ARG A 309 -10.29 19.59 30.91
C ARG A 309 -9.62 19.38 32.28
N ARG A 310 -9.80 20.32 33.24
CA ARG A 310 -9.27 20.24 34.63
C ARG A 310 -10.23 19.68 35.69
N PHE A 311 -11.54 19.63 35.42
CA PHE A 311 -12.57 19.32 36.44
C PHE A 311 -13.57 18.23 36.03
N TYR A 312 -13.40 17.67 34.83
CA TYR A 312 -14.24 16.63 34.22
C TYR A 312 -15.69 17.10 34.04
N MET A 313 -16.65 16.16 34.07
CA MET A 313 -18.08 16.45 33.93
C MET A 313 -18.56 17.50 34.93
N CYS A 314 -19.11 18.61 34.43
CA CYS A 314 -19.70 19.71 35.18
C CYS A 314 -21.11 20.01 34.65
N LYS A 315 -22.02 20.43 35.55
CA LYS A 315 -23.39 20.87 35.24
C LYS A 315 -23.40 22.38 35.07
N THR A 316 -23.96 22.92 33.99
CA THR A 316 -24.01 24.39 33.80
C THR A 316 -25.29 25.01 34.39
N ASN A 317 -25.34 26.35 34.40
CA ASN A 317 -26.55 27.14 34.65
C ASN A 317 -27.35 27.49 33.37
N ILE A 318 -26.96 26.96 32.19
CA ILE A 318 -27.72 27.15 30.95
C ILE A 318 -28.81 26.08 30.87
N VAL A 319 -30.05 26.51 30.61
CA VAL A 319 -31.23 25.66 30.39
C VAL A 319 -32.01 26.23 29.21
N PHE A 320 -32.30 25.41 28.20
CA PHE A 320 -33.20 25.78 27.10
C PHE A 320 -34.65 25.58 27.52
N LYS A 321 -35.49 26.61 27.35
CA LYS A 321 -36.92 26.57 27.73
C LYS A 321 -37.82 26.12 26.60
N GLU A 322 -37.53 26.54 25.37
CA GLU A 322 -38.24 26.14 24.16
C GLU A 322 -37.39 25.18 23.33
N GLU A 323 -38.01 24.12 22.84
CA GLU A 323 -37.40 23.16 21.91
C GLU A 323 -36.91 23.84 20.62
N ARG A 324 -37.63 24.87 20.17
CA ARG A 324 -37.32 25.69 19.00
C ARG A 324 -35.93 26.33 19.07
N ASP A 325 -35.46 26.72 20.26
CA ASP A 325 -34.12 27.31 20.41
C ASP A 325 -33.03 26.29 20.07
N ILE A 326 -33.22 25.02 20.45
CA ILE A 326 -32.29 23.92 20.15
C ILE A 326 -32.37 23.56 18.66
N LEU A 327 -33.59 23.46 18.10
CA LEU A 327 -33.80 23.20 16.67
C LEU A 327 -33.17 24.29 15.78
N ASN A 328 -33.31 25.57 16.13
CA ASN A 328 -32.71 26.68 15.39
C ASN A 328 -31.16 26.58 15.34
N ILE A 329 -30.52 26.11 16.41
CA ILE A 329 -29.07 25.88 16.46
C ILE A 329 -28.71 24.68 15.57
N ILE A 330 -29.47 23.58 15.65
CA ILE A 330 -29.27 22.36 14.87
C ILE A 330 -29.44 22.63 13.36
N GLU A 331 -30.50 23.33 12.95
CA GLU A 331 -30.73 23.73 11.56
C GLU A 331 -29.66 24.69 11.02
N ARG A 332 -29.17 25.62 11.85
CA ARG A 332 -28.05 26.50 11.50
C ARG A 332 -26.79 25.68 11.22
N ILE A 333 -26.42 24.78 12.13
CA ILE A 333 -25.24 23.92 11.98
C ILE A 333 -25.38 23.07 10.71
N ALA A 334 -26.52 22.41 10.51
CA ALA A 334 -26.80 21.63 9.31
C ALA A 334 -26.60 22.45 8.02
N ARG A 335 -27.20 23.66 7.96
CA ARG A 335 -27.13 24.56 6.80
C ARG A 335 -25.71 25.07 6.54
N GLU A 336 -24.95 25.38 7.58
CA GLU A 336 -23.56 25.85 7.46
C GLU A 336 -22.61 24.74 6.97
N VAL A 337 -22.88 23.48 7.30
CA VAL A 337 -22.10 22.32 6.79
C VAL A 337 -22.70 21.67 5.52
N GLY A 338 -23.72 22.28 4.91
CA GLY A 338 -24.38 21.77 3.70
C GLY A 338 -25.16 20.46 3.87
N ARG A 339 -25.56 20.11 5.10
CA ARG A 339 -26.37 18.92 5.42
C ARG A 339 -27.83 19.29 5.68
N ARG A 340 -28.70 18.28 5.70
CA ARG A 340 -30.09 18.37 6.20
C ARG A 340 -30.25 17.53 7.45
N ILE A 341 -31.22 17.91 8.26
CA ILE A 341 -31.75 17.12 9.37
C ILE A 341 -33.25 17.43 9.46
N ASP A 342 -34.08 16.40 9.50
CA ASP A 342 -35.54 16.47 9.44
C ASP A 342 -36.17 15.18 10.00
N GLN A 343 -37.49 15.04 10.00
CA GLN A 343 -38.15 13.86 10.57
C GLN A 343 -37.88 12.55 9.80
N GLN A 344 -37.36 12.60 8.57
CA GLN A 344 -36.92 11.42 7.82
C GLN A 344 -35.45 11.11 8.11
N ASN A 345 -34.63 12.15 8.31
CA ASN A 345 -33.21 12.07 8.65
C ASN A 345 -32.94 12.79 10.00
N PRO A 346 -33.35 12.22 11.15
CA PRO A 346 -33.31 12.93 12.44
C PRO A 346 -31.94 12.89 13.13
N LEU A 347 -30.89 12.45 12.42
CA LEU A 347 -29.50 12.36 12.86
C LEU A 347 -28.65 13.36 12.07
N LEU A 348 -27.80 14.11 12.77
CA LEU A 348 -26.81 15.01 12.16
C LEU A 348 -25.45 14.81 12.80
N ASP A 349 -24.50 14.28 12.05
CA ASP A 349 -23.08 14.44 12.31
C ASP A 349 -22.52 15.55 11.41
N ALA A 350 -21.70 16.43 11.98
CA ALA A 350 -21.23 17.67 11.35
C ALA A 350 -19.86 18.10 11.90
N ARG A 351 -19.16 18.98 11.16
CA ARG A 351 -17.91 19.62 11.59
C ARG A 351 -18.04 21.14 11.49
N LEU A 352 -17.79 21.85 12.59
CA LEU A 352 -17.89 23.31 12.64
C LEU A 352 -16.65 24.01 12.05
N PRO A 353 -16.73 25.30 11.68
CA PRO A 353 -15.58 26.06 11.15
C PRO A 353 -14.38 26.21 12.09
N ASP A 354 -14.54 26.00 13.41
CA ASP A 354 -13.44 25.92 14.39
C ASP A 354 -12.76 24.53 14.43
N GLY A 355 -13.24 23.59 13.60
CA GLY A 355 -12.79 22.21 13.53
C GLY A 355 -13.52 21.25 14.47
N SER A 356 -14.37 21.73 15.39
CA SER A 356 -15.08 20.90 16.40
C SER A 356 -16.07 19.93 15.75
N ARG A 357 -16.19 18.72 16.31
CA ARG A 357 -17.19 17.73 15.88
C ARG A 357 -18.53 18.02 16.55
N VAL A 358 -19.64 17.94 15.81
CA VAL A 358 -21.00 18.00 16.35
C VAL A 358 -21.76 16.74 15.98
N ASN A 359 -22.38 16.11 16.97
CA ASN A 359 -23.48 15.17 16.78
C ASN A 359 -24.77 15.82 17.33
N ALA A 360 -25.88 15.72 16.61
CA ALA A 360 -27.18 16.20 17.06
C ALA A 360 -28.31 15.24 16.65
N THR A 361 -29.37 15.20 17.46
CA THR A 361 -30.54 14.34 17.22
C THR A 361 -31.83 15.10 17.52
N ILE A 362 -32.91 14.78 16.80
CA ILE A 362 -34.24 15.39 16.96
C ILE A 362 -35.36 14.33 17.10
N PRO A 363 -36.56 14.69 17.59
CA PRO A 363 -37.67 13.75 17.67
C PRO A 363 -38.04 13.17 16.28
N PRO A 364 -38.43 11.88 16.19
CA PRO A 364 -38.88 11.03 17.31
C PRO A 364 -37.77 10.27 18.04
N ILE A 365 -36.51 10.25 17.57
CA ILE A 365 -35.46 9.43 18.20
C ILE A 365 -34.95 10.01 19.53
N SER A 366 -35.02 11.32 19.71
CA SER A 366 -34.70 12.00 20.96
C SER A 366 -35.96 12.25 21.80
N LEU A 367 -36.33 11.27 22.65
CA LEU A 367 -37.61 11.27 23.38
C LEU A 367 -37.85 12.50 24.28
N ASP A 368 -36.79 13.04 24.89
CA ASP A 368 -36.86 14.21 25.78
C ASP A 368 -36.65 15.55 25.06
N GLY A 369 -36.88 15.58 23.74
CA GLY A 369 -36.55 16.69 22.86
C GLY A 369 -35.10 16.67 22.35
N PRO A 370 -34.72 17.62 21.47
CA PRO A 370 -33.48 17.60 20.72
C PRO A 370 -32.20 17.60 21.58
N THR A 371 -31.16 16.95 21.08
CA THR A 371 -29.84 16.88 21.72
C THR A 371 -28.74 17.40 20.81
N ILE A 372 -27.66 17.92 21.42
CA ILE A 372 -26.46 18.38 20.73
C ILE A 372 -25.24 17.99 21.58
N THR A 373 -24.27 17.31 20.98
CA THR A 373 -22.96 17.02 21.58
C THR A 373 -21.86 17.65 20.72
N ILE A 374 -21.21 18.70 21.23
CA ILE A 374 -20.09 19.39 20.59
C ILE A 374 -18.78 18.93 21.24
N ARG A 375 -17.92 18.23 20.49
CA ARG A 375 -16.58 17.78 20.94
C ARG A 375 -15.50 18.72 20.39
N LYS A 376 -14.69 19.27 21.29
CA LYS A 376 -13.79 20.40 21.05
C LYS A 376 -12.31 20.02 21.17
N PHE A 377 -11.55 20.33 20.13
CA PHE A 377 -10.09 20.23 20.14
C PHE A 377 -9.48 21.37 20.96
N LYS A 378 -8.26 21.16 21.49
CA LYS A 378 -7.50 22.21 22.20
C LYS A 378 -6.82 23.08 21.14
N LYS A 379 -6.93 24.41 21.24
CA LYS A 379 -6.40 25.33 20.21
C LYS A 379 -4.87 25.19 20.03
N ASP A 380 -4.16 25.03 21.13
CA ASP A 380 -2.76 24.61 21.19
C ASP A 380 -2.77 23.13 21.63
N PRO A 381 -2.20 22.16 20.92
CA PRO A 381 -2.24 20.74 21.34
C PRO A 381 -1.36 20.51 22.59
N LEU A 382 -1.26 19.26 23.06
CA LEU A 382 -0.27 18.91 24.09
C LEU A 382 1.03 18.47 23.42
N THR A 383 2.14 19.08 23.80
CA THR A 383 3.49 18.78 23.27
C THR A 383 4.13 17.59 23.97
N ILE A 384 5.27 17.12 23.45
CA ILE A 384 6.05 16.07 24.13
C ILE A 384 6.49 16.50 25.55
N ILE A 385 6.79 17.79 25.75
CA ILE A 385 7.13 18.38 27.05
C ILE A 385 5.96 18.28 28.04
N ASP A 386 4.73 18.43 27.57
CA ASP A 386 3.53 18.19 28.40
C ASP A 386 3.38 16.71 28.78
N LEU A 387 3.60 15.79 27.83
CA LEU A 387 3.52 14.35 28.11
C LEU A 387 4.58 13.89 29.12
N ILE A 388 5.80 14.44 29.05
CA ILE A 388 6.83 14.20 30.06
C ILE A 388 6.39 14.79 31.41
N LYS A 389 5.97 16.07 31.45
CA LYS A 389 5.59 16.76 32.70
C LYS A 389 4.36 16.16 33.40
N TYR A 390 3.43 15.57 32.66
CA TYR A 390 2.30 14.82 33.22
C TYR A 390 2.68 13.40 33.67
N GLY A 391 3.91 12.95 33.40
CA GLY A 391 4.40 11.59 33.68
C GLY A 391 3.81 10.53 32.76
N THR A 392 3.35 10.90 31.55
CA THR A 392 2.89 9.92 30.55
C THR A 392 4.06 9.12 29.98
N MET A 393 5.24 9.75 29.91
CA MET A 393 6.57 9.15 29.72
C MET A 393 7.61 9.99 30.49
N ASN A 394 8.90 9.66 30.39
CA ASN A 394 10.03 10.47 30.89
C ASN A 394 10.88 11.00 29.71
N SER A 395 11.86 11.87 29.99
CA SER A 395 12.78 12.43 28.99
C SER A 395 13.59 11.35 28.25
N ASP A 396 14.06 10.35 28.98
CA ASP A 396 14.80 9.18 28.50
C ASP A 396 14.02 8.37 27.42
N VAL A 397 12.74 8.10 27.65
CA VAL A 397 11.85 7.46 26.66
C VAL A 397 11.47 8.42 25.54
N ALA A 398 11.27 9.70 25.82
CA ALA A 398 10.95 10.68 24.79
C ALA A 398 12.11 10.88 23.80
N ALA A 399 13.35 10.87 24.28
CA ALA A 399 14.56 10.93 23.44
C ALA A 399 14.81 9.63 22.66
N PHE A 400 14.54 8.47 23.27
CA PHE A 400 14.52 7.19 22.55
C PHE A 400 13.50 7.22 21.40
N LEU A 401 12.27 7.63 21.67
CA LEU A 401 11.22 7.72 20.65
C LEU A 401 11.49 8.81 19.61
N TRP A 402 12.18 9.90 19.97
CA TRP A 402 12.70 10.89 19.00
C TRP A 402 13.67 10.20 18.04
N LEU A 403 14.72 9.54 18.54
CA LEU A 403 15.71 8.83 17.71
C LEU A 403 15.05 7.80 16.77
N LEU A 404 13.97 7.14 17.23
CA LEU A 404 13.22 6.18 16.40
C LEU A 404 12.30 6.85 15.36
N VAL A 405 11.64 7.98 15.69
CA VAL A 405 10.86 8.75 14.70
C VAL A 405 11.80 9.36 13.65
N ASP A 406 12.92 9.92 14.08
CA ASP A 406 13.98 10.49 13.25
C ASP A 406 14.54 9.44 12.28
N GLY A 407 15.07 8.33 12.81
CA GLY A 407 15.69 7.28 12.01
C GLY A 407 17.01 7.69 11.34
N LEU A 408 17.56 8.85 11.69
CA LEU A 408 18.80 9.44 11.19
C LEU A 408 18.80 9.53 9.65
N GLY A 409 17.65 9.87 9.07
CA GLY A 409 17.41 9.94 7.63
C GLY A 409 17.43 8.60 6.88
N ILE A 410 17.77 7.49 7.54
CA ILE A 410 18.05 6.20 6.88
C ILE A 410 16.98 5.16 7.21
N LYS A 411 16.66 4.89 8.49
CA LYS A 411 15.58 3.96 8.87
C LYS A 411 14.68 4.58 9.96
N PRO A 412 13.73 5.47 9.60
CA PRO A 412 12.66 5.84 10.53
C PRO A 412 11.88 4.59 10.93
N ALA A 413 11.56 4.49 12.21
CA ALA A 413 10.80 3.38 12.76
C ALA A 413 9.32 3.51 12.39
N ASN A 414 8.70 2.39 12.07
CA ASN A 414 7.25 2.33 11.98
C ASN A 414 6.66 2.14 13.40
N ILE A 415 5.73 3.01 13.80
CA ILE A 415 5.24 3.10 15.19
C ILE A 415 3.72 2.97 15.27
N LEU A 416 3.25 2.08 16.15
CA LEU A 416 1.85 1.84 16.49
C LEU A 416 1.54 2.35 17.90
N VAL A 417 0.86 3.49 18.00
CA VAL A 417 0.30 3.97 19.29
C VAL A 417 -1.05 3.30 19.56
N ALA A 418 -1.09 2.37 20.50
CA ALA A 418 -2.26 1.56 20.84
C ALA A 418 -2.78 1.85 22.26
N GLY A 419 -4.07 1.63 22.49
CA GLY A 419 -4.73 1.97 23.76
C GLY A 419 -6.26 2.02 23.63
N GLY A 420 -6.97 1.99 24.76
CA GLY A 420 -8.43 2.12 24.81
C GLY A 420 -8.95 3.53 24.48
N THR A 421 -10.27 3.68 24.43
CA THR A 421 -10.93 4.97 24.14
C THR A 421 -10.58 6.04 25.20
N GLY A 422 -10.20 7.24 24.73
CA GLY A 422 -9.81 8.35 25.60
C GLY A 422 -8.47 8.18 26.34
N SER A 423 -7.67 7.16 26.03
CA SER A 423 -6.35 6.94 26.66
C SER A 423 -5.28 7.97 26.30
N GLY A 424 -5.47 8.69 25.18
CA GLY A 424 -4.54 9.71 24.69
C GLY A 424 -3.79 9.35 23.41
N LYS A 425 -4.17 8.27 22.70
CA LYS A 425 -3.51 7.81 21.45
C LYS A 425 -3.15 8.96 20.48
N THR A 426 -4.16 9.68 19.98
CA THR A 426 -3.97 10.79 19.03
C THR A 426 -3.08 11.89 19.59
N THR A 427 -3.15 12.15 20.91
CA THR A 427 -2.29 13.12 21.59
C THR A 427 -0.82 12.70 21.60
N THR A 428 -0.54 11.42 21.88
CA THR A 428 0.82 10.87 21.84
C THR A 428 1.34 10.80 20.41
N LEU A 429 0.49 10.41 19.45
CA LEU A 429 0.81 10.42 18.03
C LEU A 429 1.17 11.84 17.55
N ASN A 430 0.38 12.84 17.94
CA ASN A 430 0.65 14.25 17.61
C ASN A 430 1.96 14.77 18.23
N ALA A 431 2.25 14.39 19.48
CA ALA A 431 3.49 14.78 20.16
C ALA A 431 4.73 14.11 19.57
N LEU A 432 4.64 12.84 19.13
CA LEU A 432 5.73 12.14 18.44
C LEU A 432 5.92 12.64 17.00
N ALA A 433 4.85 13.05 16.32
CA ALA A 433 4.93 13.66 14.99
C ALA A 433 5.61 15.05 15.00
N MET A 434 5.87 15.65 16.16
CA MET A 434 6.75 16.83 16.28
C MET A 434 8.23 16.50 16.05
N PHE A 435 8.63 15.22 16.17
CA PHE A 435 10.00 14.75 15.92
C PHE A 435 10.29 14.40 14.45
N ILE A 436 9.31 14.52 13.56
CA ILE A 436 9.49 14.30 12.12
C ILE A 436 10.41 15.42 11.56
N PRO A 437 11.49 15.09 10.83
CA PRO A 437 12.37 16.08 10.22
C PRO A 437 11.61 17.05 9.30
N PRO A 438 11.94 18.37 9.32
CA PRO A 438 11.19 19.41 8.60
C PRO A 438 11.32 19.32 7.07
N SER A 439 12.23 18.51 6.56
CA SER A 439 12.44 18.22 5.14
C SER A 439 11.43 17.21 4.56
N GLU A 440 10.75 16.45 5.42
CA GLU A 440 9.89 15.34 4.99
C GLU A 440 8.45 15.76 4.68
N ARG A 441 7.87 15.13 3.65
CA ARG A 441 6.47 15.30 3.26
C ARG A 441 5.56 14.38 4.07
N VAL A 442 4.72 14.99 4.91
CA VAL A 442 3.79 14.29 5.79
C VAL A 442 2.38 14.32 5.21
N ILE A 443 1.69 13.18 5.20
CA ILE A 443 0.26 13.13 4.88
C ILE A 443 -0.49 12.49 6.06
N SER A 444 -1.43 13.24 6.66
CA SER A 444 -2.33 12.71 7.69
C SER A 444 -3.69 12.32 7.11
N ILE A 445 -4.24 11.22 7.61
CA ILE A 445 -5.52 10.64 7.20
C ILE A 445 -6.34 10.37 8.46
N GLU A 446 -7.52 10.97 8.57
CA GLU A 446 -8.28 11.01 9.83
C GLU A 446 -9.80 10.98 9.59
N ASP A 447 -10.59 10.29 10.44
CA ASP A 447 -12.07 10.32 10.36
C ASP A 447 -12.66 11.70 10.72
N THR A 448 -11.92 12.49 11.47
CA THR A 448 -12.03 13.93 11.48
C THR A 448 -10.66 14.47 11.85
N ALA A 449 -10.19 15.53 11.19
CA ALA A 449 -8.78 15.94 11.33
C ALA A 449 -8.48 16.58 12.70
N GLU A 450 -8.00 15.79 13.67
CA GLU A 450 -7.64 16.20 15.04
C GLU A 450 -6.18 16.66 15.15
N LEU A 451 -5.30 16.11 14.31
CA LEU A 451 -3.86 16.37 14.34
C LEU A 451 -3.52 17.85 14.03
N GLN A 452 -2.41 18.31 14.59
CA GLN A 452 -1.82 19.63 14.44
C GLN A 452 -0.29 19.46 14.49
N LEU A 453 0.36 19.52 13.33
CA LEU A 453 1.78 19.18 13.18
C LEU A 453 2.61 20.44 12.88
N PRO A 454 3.80 20.62 13.49
CA PRO A 454 4.68 21.77 13.23
C PRO A 454 5.54 21.55 11.96
N VAL A 455 4.98 20.93 10.92
CA VAL A 455 5.68 20.54 9.69
C VAL A 455 5.12 21.31 8.51
N GLU A 456 6.00 21.94 7.71
CA GLU A 456 5.61 22.81 6.59
C GLU A 456 5.03 22.03 5.41
N HIS A 457 5.61 20.87 5.08
CA HIS A 457 5.19 20.06 3.92
C HIS A 457 4.09 19.04 4.28
N TRP A 458 3.05 19.50 4.98
CA TRP A 458 1.97 18.65 5.50
C TRP A 458 0.69 18.73 4.65
N VAL A 459 0.19 17.58 4.22
CA VAL A 459 -1.12 17.42 3.57
C VAL A 459 -2.10 16.73 4.52
N ARG A 460 -3.36 17.19 4.55
CA ARG A 460 -4.42 16.68 5.42
C ARG A 460 -5.54 16.08 4.60
N LEU A 461 -5.92 14.85 4.91
CA LEU A 461 -7.03 14.12 4.29
C LEU A 461 -8.03 13.69 5.37
N GLU A 462 -9.32 13.80 5.05
CA GLU A 462 -10.43 13.57 5.97
C GLU A 462 -11.47 12.67 5.29
N THR A 463 -12.00 11.65 5.99
CA THR A 463 -12.97 10.72 5.39
C THR A 463 -14.30 11.43 5.13
N ARG A 464 -15.06 10.93 4.14
CA ARG A 464 -16.37 11.49 3.79
C ARG A 464 -17.42 10.37 3.78
N PRO A 465 -18.41 10.37 4.69
CA PRO A 465 -19.53 9.41 4.60
C PRO A 465 -20.36 9.67 3.33
N PRO A 466 -21.18 8.70 2.88
CA PRO A 466 -22.02 8.86 1.70
C PRO A 466 -23.01 10.02 1.84
N ASN A 467 -23.45 10.55 0.71
CA ASN A 467 -24.57 11.49 0.65
C ASN A 467 -25.92 10.78 0.87
N ILE A 468 -27.01 11.54 0.87
CA ILE A 468 -28.38 11.04 1.10
C ILE A 468 -28.83 10.00 0.04
N GLU A 469 -28.21 9.99 -1.15
CA GLU A 469 -28.44 8.99 -2.20
C GLU A 469 -27.57 7.71 -2.05
N GLY A 470 -26.80 7.59 -0.97
CA GLY A 470 -25.83 6.49 -0.78
C GLY A 470 -24.57 6.60 -1.64
N LYS A 471 -24.28 7.79 -2.22
CA LYS A 471 -23.19 7.99 -3.19
C LYS A 471 -22.08 8.88 -2.65
N GLY A 472 -20.88 8.72 -3.20
CA GLY A 472 -19.75 9.61 -2.95
C GLY A 472 -19.15 9.46 -1.55
N GLU A 473 -19.28 8.31 -0.92
CA GLU A 473 -18.42 7.93 0.20
C GLU A 473 -16.94 7.97 -0.23
N VAL A 474 -16.07 8.33 0.71
CA VAL A 474 -14.61 8.25 0.60
C VAL A 474 -14.11 7.70 1.93
N THR A 475 -13.81 6.40 1.95
CA THR A 475 -13.41 5.70 3.17
C THR A 475 -11.97 6.03 3.55
N MET A 476 -11.55 5.64 4.76
CA MET A 476 -10.14 5.79 5.16
C MET A 476 -9.22 4.91 4.31
N ASP A 477 -9.73 3.75 3.84
CA ASP A 477 -9.02 2.82 2.97
C ASP A 477 -8.72 3.46 1.59
N ASP A 478 -9.70 4.16 1.01
CA ASP A 478 -9.54 4.91 -0.25
C ASP A 478 -8.49 6.02 -0.12
N LEU A 479 -8.49 6.73 1.01
CA LEU A 479 -7.50 7.78 1.29
C LEU A 479 -6.10 7.19 1.46
N VAL A 480 -5.94 6.07 2.17
CA VAL A 480 -4.64 5.39 2.29
C VAL A 480 -4.13 4.95 0.91
N LYS A 481 -4.98 4.30 0.09
CA LYS A 481 -4.65 3.95 -1.32
C LYS A 481 -4.22 5.17 -2.12
N ASN A 482 -4.91 6.30 -1.96
CA ASN A 482 -4.57 7.54 -2.64
C ASN A 482 -3.22 8.12 -2.18
N THR A 483 -2.87 8.05 -0.89
CA THR A 483 -1.56 8.55 -0.43
C THR A 483 -0.36 7.85 -1.06
N LEU A 484 -0.50 6.58 -1.47
CA LEU A 484 0.53 5.83 -2.23
C LEU A 484 0.81 6.39 -3.64
N ARG A 485 0.04 7.42 -4.07
CA ARG A 485 0.22 8.19 -5.31
C ARG A 485 0.68 9.63 -5.06
N MET A 486 0.80 10.06 -3.80
CA MET A 486 1.07 11.45 -3.39
C MET A 486 2.51 11.71 -2.95
N ARG A 487 3.41 10.73 -3.12
CA ARG A 487 4.82 10.71 -2.67
C ARG A 487 5.01 11.17 -1.21
N PRO A 488 4.40 10.49 -0.22
CA PRO A 488 4.65 10.74 1.20
C PRO A 488 6.01 10.18 1.64
N ASP A 489 6.73 10.92 2.47
CA ASP A 489 7.80 10.38 3.30
C ASP A 489 7.23 9.82 4.62
N ARG A 490 6.13 10.40 5.11
CA ARG A 490 5.33 9.89 6.24
C ARG A 490 3.84 9.80 5.91
N ILE A 491 3.23 8.67 6.25
CA ILE A 491 1.77 8.49 6.28
C ILE A 491 1.35 8.35 7.76
N ILE A 492 0.46 9.22 8.23
CA ILE A 492 -0.07 9.19 9.59
C ILE A 492 -1.57 8.89 9.53
N VAL A 493 -1.94 7.65 9.83
CA VAL A 493 -3.36 7.26 9.97
C VAL A 493 -3.77 7.47 11.42
N GLY A 494 -4.65 8.45 11.66
CA GLY A 494 -4.98 8.93 13.01
C GLY A 494 -5.77 7.94 13.87
N GLU A 495 -6.56 7.06 13.24
CA GLU A 495 -7.34 6.03 13.91
C GLU A 495 -7.57 4.84 12.96
N VAL A 496 -7.43 3.61 13.46
CA VAL A 496 -7.55 2.39 12.64
C VAL A 496 -8.42 1.36 13.35
N ARG A 497 -9.39 0.82 12.61
CA ARG A 497 -10.51 0.00 13.08
C ARG A 497 -11.09 -0.98 12.03
N GLY A 498 -10.78 -0.84 10.73
CA GLY A 498 -11.40 -1.54 9.61
C GLY A 498 -10.44 -1.90 8.47
N PRO A 499 -10.91 -2.05 7.21
CA PRO A 499 -10.11 -2.51 6.08
C PRO A 499 -8.89 -1.62 5.76
N GLU A 500 -8.93 -0.34 6.12
CA GLU A 500 -7.78 0.56 6.02
C GLU A 500 -6.57 0.06 6.82
N ALA A 501 -6.81 -0.78 7.85
CA ALA A 501 -5.76 -1.52 8.53
C ALA A 501 -4.93 -2.30 7.53
N ARG A 502 -5.53 -3.10 6.62
CA ARG A 502 -4.79 -3.90 5.62
C ARG A 502 -4.05 -3.05 4.60
N THR A 503 -4.62 -1.97 4.08
CA THR A 503 -3.96 -1.14 3.04
C THR A 503 -2.87 -0.24 3.62
N MET A 504 -3.09 0.30 4.82
CA MET A 504 -2.00 0.89 5.58
C MET A 504 -0.96 -0.20 5.84
N PHE A 505 -1.38 -1.40 6.28
CA PHE A 505 -0.58 -2.63 6.28
C PHE A 505 -0.18 -3.15 4.88
N THR A 506 -0.21 -2.34 3.82
CA THR A 506 0.53 -2.54 2.57
C THR A 506 1.57 -1.43 2.36
N ALA A 507 1.26 -0.21 2.82
CA ALA A 507 2.04 1.00 2.57
C ALA A 507 3.50 0.89 3.04
N MET A 508 3.73 0.58 4.32
CA MET A 508 5.07 0.69 4.94
C MET A 508 6.08 -0.37 4.44
N ASN A 509 5.63 -1.39 3.70
CA ASN A 509 6.51 -2.26 2.90
C ASN A 509 6.16 -2.29 1.41
N THR A 510 5.49 -1.28 0.85
CA THR A 510 5.82 -0.90 -0.53
C THR A 510 7.28 -0.41 -0.63
N GLY A 511 7.96 -0.17 0.50
CA GLY A 511 9.42 -0.07 0.65
C GLY A 511 10.14 -1.38 1.02
N HIS A 512 9.74 -2.55 0.51
CA HIS A 512 10.51 -3.78 0.71
C HIS A 512 11.70 -3.88 -0.26
N ASN A 513 12.90 -4.17 0.24
CA ASN A 513 14.10 -4.49 -0.56
C ASN A 513 14.04 -5.91 -1.18
N GLY A 514 12.84 -6.36 -1.54
CA GLY A 514 12.53 -7.74 -1.93
C GLY A 514 12.78 -8.02 -3.42
N ALA A 515 13.99 -7.80 -3.91
CA ALA A 515 14.28 -7.90 -5.33
C ALA A 515 14.73 -9.32 -5.76
N LEU A 516 14.27 -9.73 -6.95
CA LEU A 516 14.61 -10.97 -7.66
C LEU A 516 15.83 -10.80 -8.58
N TYR A 517 16.46 -11.89 -8.95
CA TYR A 517 17.49 -11.94 -10.01
C TYR A 517 16.88 -11.84 -11.42
N ASP A 518 17.58 -11.19 -12.38
CA ASP A 518 17.14 -10.99 -13.78
C ASP A 518 16.62 -12.26 -14.49
N PHE A 519 17.34 -13.38 -14.39
CA PHE A 519 16.95 -14.68 -14.96
C PHE A 519 15.76 -15.36 -14.24
N SER A 520 15.04 -14.65 -13.38
CA SER A 520 13.76 -15.10 -12.82
C SER A 520 12.67 -14.95 -13.86
N VAL A 521 12.13 -16.08 -14.34
CA VAL A 521 11.03 -16.10 -15.30
C VAL A 521 9.73 -15.73 -14.61
N ILE A 522 9.12 -14.61 -14.98
CA ILE A 522 7.78 -14.20 -14.52
C ILE A 522 6.71 -14.63 -15.51
N GLN A 523 5.51 -14.93 -14.99
CA GLN A 523 4.36 -15.28 -15.82
C GLN A 523 3.49 -14.04 -16.13
N LEU A 524 3.36 -13.71 -17.41
CA LEU A 524 2.38 -12.75 -17.91
C LEU A 524 1.00 -13.40 -18.07
N SER A 525 -0.06 -12.60 -17.96
CA SER A 525 -1.45 -13.09 -17.98
C SER A 525 -1.94 -13.54 -19.37
N ASP A 526 -1.24 -13.14 -20.44
CA ASP A 526 -1.43 -13.65 -21.79
C ASP A 526 -0.83 -15.05 -21.98
N GLY A 527 -0.12 -15.55 -20.96
CA GLY A 527 0.56 -16.85 -20.92
C GLY A 527 1.95 -16.86 -21.57
N ARG A 528 2.53 -15.70 -21.90
CA ARG A 528 3.97 -15.56 -22.14
C ARG A 528 4.76 -15.65 -20.83
N PHE A 529 6.00 -16.07 -20.97
CA PHE A 529 6.97 -16.24 -19.89
C PHE A 529 8.24 -15.52 -20.29
N VAL A 530 8.60 -14.50 -19.51
CA VAL A 530 9.67 -13.55 -19.81
C VAL A 530 10.63 -13.49 -18.63
N LEU A 531 11.91 -13.20 -18.89
CA LEU A 531 12.85 -12.91 -17.81
C LEU A 531 12.50 -11.55 -17.23
N ILE A 532 12.51 -11.43 -15.90
CA ILE A 532 12.19 -10.15 -15.24
C ILE A 532 13.24 -9.09 -15.59
N GLY A 533 14.51 -9.47 -15.77
CA GLY A 533 15.57 -8.57 -16.26
C GLY A 533 15.26 -8.03 -17.65
N ASP A 534 15.20 -8.89 -18.66
CA ASP A 534 14.94 -8.52 -20.06
C ASP A 534 13.73 -7.58 -20.21
N LEU A 535 12.59 -7.93 -19.59
CA LEU A 535 11.36 -7.12 -19.67
C LEU A 535 11.54 -5.75 -19.03
N LEU A 536 12.23 -5.68 -17.89
CA LEU A 536 12.36 -4.43 -17.16
C LEU A 536 13.44 -3.53 -17.75
N GLU A 537 14.56 -4.07 -18.22
CA GLU A 537 15.57 -3.29 -18.93
C GLU A 537 15.02 -2.69 -20.23
N GLU A 538 14.18 -3.41 -21.00
CA GLU A 538 13.45 -2.81 -22.14
C GLU A 538 12.61 -1.61 -21.69
N LEU A 539 11.94 -1.70 -20.55
CA LEU A 539 11.14 -0.61 -19.99
C LEU A 539 11.99 0.53 -19.41
N PHE A 540 13.14 0.25 -18.79
CA PHE A 540 14.08 1.26 -18.29
C PHE A 540 14.83 1.98 -19.42
N GLU A 541 15.14 1.33 -20.54
CA GLU A 541 15.63 1.99 -21.76
C GLU A 541 14.53 2.87 -22.38
N LYS A 542 13.32 2.32 -22.56
CA LYS A 542 12.16 3.01 -23.17
C LYS A 542 11.68 4.23 -22.38
N TYR A 543 11.79 4.20 -21.06
CA TYR A 543 11.44 5.29 -20.14
C TYR A 543 12.70 5.90 -19.48
N SER A 544 13.84 5.90 -20.18
CA SER A 544 15.11 6.44 -19.68
C SER A 544 15.08 7.94 -19.35
N ASP A 545 14.10 8.68 -19.87
CA ASP A 545 13.79 10.08 -19.52
C ASP A 545 12.94 10.24 -18.24
N ARG A 546 12.36 9.14 -17.75
CA ARG A 546 11.34 9.07 -16.69
C ARG A 546 11.68 8.08 -15.57
N ILE A 547 12.95 7.71 -15.43
CA ILE A 547 13.43 6.91 -14.29
C ILE A 547 13.37 7.78 -13.03
N GLU A 548 12.63 7.33 -12.02
CA GLU A 548 12.62 7.93 -10.69
C GLU A 548 13.48 7.09 -9.73
N THR A 549 14.39 7.75 -9.00
CA THR A 549 15.26 7.08 -8.01
C THR A 549 14.77 7.37 -6.59
N TYR A 550 14.62 6.32 -5.78
CA TYR A 550 14.39 6.39 -4.35
C TYR A 550 15.49 5.62 -3.62
N ARG A 551 16.40 6.36 -2.98
CA ARG A 551 17.63 5.83 -2.36
C ARG A 551 18.53 5.19 -3.42
N ASP A 552 18.71 3.87 -3.39
CA ASP A 552 19.43 3.08 -4.39
C ASP A 552 18.50 2.26 -5.31
N LEU A 553 17.18 2.34 -5.11
CA LEU A 553 16.16 1.76 -5.99
C LEU A 553 15.82 2.73 -7.12
N GLU A 554 15.80 2.23 -8.35
CA GLU A 554 15.28 2.92 -9.53
C GLU A 554 13.91 2.33 -9.90
N TYR A 555 12.95 3.16 -10.30
CA TYR A 555 11.65 2.70 -10.77
C TYR A 555 11.12 3.49 -11.96
N VAL A 556 10.23 2.85 -12.72
CA VAL A 556 9.42 3.46 -13.77
C VAL A 556 7.95 3.23 -13.45
N VAL A 557 7.15 4.30 -13.55
CA VAL A 557 5.68 4.24 -13.47
C VAL A 557 5.13 4.06 -14.89
N LEU A 558 4.39 2.98 -15.12
CA LEU A 558 3.95 2.59 -16.47
C LEU A 558 2.69 3.35 -16.92
N ASP A 559 2.79 4.00 -18.09
CA ASP A 559 1.65 4.52 -18.83
C ASP A 559 0.68 3.38 -19.16
N GLU A 560 -0.63 3.67 -19.27
CA GLU A 560 -1.68 2.64 -19.43
C GLU A 560 -1.48 1.70 -20.63
N LYS A 561 -0.85 2.22 -21.70
CA LYS A 561 -0.49 1.48 -22.92
C LYS A 561 0.58 0.39 -22.72
N ASP A 562 1.41 0.51 -21.69
CA ASP A 562 2.58 -0.33 -21.41
C ASP A 562 2.44 -1.12 -20.09
N ARG A 563 1.34 -0.95 -19.36
CA ARG A 563 1.00 -1.81 -18.23
C ARG A 563 0.72 -3.22 -18.72
N PHE A 564 1.23 -4.19 -17.98
CA PHE A 564 1.02 -5.62 -18.24
C PHE A 564 0.42 -6.29 -17.01
N GLU A 565 -0.41 -7.31 -17.23
CA GLU A 565 -0.93 -8.15 -16.15
C GLU A 565 0.04 -9.32 -15.87
N VAL A 566 0.28 -9.61 -14.60
CA VAL A 566 0.96 -10.84 -14.15
C VAL A 566 -0.01 -11.81 -13.48
N VAL A 567 0.41 -13.07 -13.38
CA VAL A 567 -0.33 -14.09 -12.61
C VAL A 567 0.03 -13.99 -11.13
N SER A 568 -0.99 -13.76 -10.31
CA SER A 568 -0.96 -13.78 -8.86
C SER A 568 -1.73 -15.00 -8.32
N VAL A 569 -1.82 -15.11 -7.00
CA VAL A 569 -2.73 -16.04 -6.33
C VAL A 569 -3.45 -15.32 -5.19
N GLY A 570 -4.77 -15.45 -5.16
CA GLY A 570 -5.65 -14.88 -4.14
C GLY A 570 -5.73 -15.71 -2.85
N PRO A 571 -6.40 -15.18 -1.81
CA PRO A 571 -6.55 -15.84 -0.50
C PRO A 571 -7.27 -17.21 -0.54
N ASP A 572 -8.02 -17.46 -1.61
CA ASP A 572 -8.71 -18.73 -1.92
C ASP A 572 -7.80 -19.79 -2.57
N LEU A 573 -6.51 -19.45 -2.71
CA LEU A 573 -5.49 -20.21 -3.42
C LEU A 573 -5.79 -20.35 -4.93
N LYS A 574 -6.59 -19.45 -5.52
CA LYS A 574 -6.87 -19.39 -6.96
C LYS A 574 -5.99 -18.40 -7.69
N ALA A 575 -5.72 -18.70 -8.95
CA ALA A 575 -4.86 -17.91 -9.80
C ALA A 575 -5.58 -16.63 -10.27
N GLY A 576 -5.10 -15.48 -9.82
CA GLY A 576 -5.56 -14.16 -10.23
C GLY A 576 -4.82 -13.64 -11.46
N LYS A 577 -5.27 -12.48 -11.96
CA LYS A 577 -4.60 -11.65 -12.95
C LYS A 577 -4.63 -10.23 -12.42
N HIS A 578 -3.47 -9.61 -12.20
CA HIS A 578 -3.40 -8.25 -11.67
C HIS A 578 -2.37 -7.41 -12.40
N THR A 579 -2.70 -6.13 -12.56
CA THR A 579 -1.91 -5.14 -13.28
C THR A 579 -0.60 -4.85 -12.56
N VAL A 580 0.50 -4.79 -13.31
CA VAL A 580 1.74 -4.16 -12.88
C VAL A 580 1.69 -2.68 -13.24
N THR A 581 1.81 -1.82 -12.23
CA THR A 581 1.75 -0.35 -12.41
C THR A 581 3.11 0.34 -12.25
N ARG A 582 4.05 -0.31 -11.55
CA ARG A 582 5.44 0.14 -11.42
C ARG A 582 6.38 -1.05 -11.54
N VAL A 583 7.51 -0.81 -12.19
CA VAL A 583 8.64 -1.74 -12.26
C VAL A 583 9.85 -1.15 -11.54
N TRP A 584 10.64 -2.01 -10.88
CA TRP A 584 11.74 -1.61 -10.01
C TRP A 584 13.01 -2.36 -10.40
N ARG A 585 14.15 -1.67 -10.34
CA ARG A 585 15.48 -2.28 -10.33
C ARG A 585 16.35 -1.66 -9.24
N ARG A 586 17.40 -2.37 -8.84
CA ARG A 586 18.39 -1.93 -7.86
C ARG A 586 19.74 -2.56 -8.19
N LYS A 587 20.83 -1.80 -8.14
CA LYS A 587 22.17 -2.42 -8.20
C LYS A 587 22.41 -3.28 -6.97
N VAL A 588 23.08 -4.41 -7.17
CA VAL A 588 23.67 -5.19 -6.09
C VAL A 588 24.65 -4.30 -5.31
N ARG A 589 24.61 -4.36 -3.97
CA ARG A 589 25.57 -3.63 -3.12
C ARG A 589 26.84 -4.47 -2.94
N GLU A 590 27.99 -3.81 -2.80
CA GLU A 590 29.28 -4.49 -2.61
C GLU A 590 29.26 -5.43 -1.39
N GLY A 591 29.51 -6.73 -1.62
CA GLY A 591 29.45 -7.77 -0.59
C GLY A 591 28.02 -8.20 -0.16
N GLU A 592 26.98 -7.85 -0.92
CA GLU A 592 25.60 -8.27 -0.64
C GLU A 592 25.34 -9.72 -1.02
N LYS A 593 25.05 -10.59 -0.03
CA LYS A 593 24.76 -12.01 -0.29
C LYS A 593 23.29 -12.28 -0.59
N LEU A 594 23.04 -13.00 -1.67
CA LEU A 594 21.70 -13.45 -2.07
C LEU A 594 21.42 -14.87 -1.58
N ILE A 595 20.14 -15.25 -1.57
CA ILE A 595 19.69 -16.61 -1.28
C ILE A 595 19.24 -17.28 -2.56
N ARG A 596 19.79 -18.46 -2.85
CA ARG A 596 19.25 -19.41 -3.82
C ARG A 596 18.39 -20.44 -3.10
N VAL A 597 17.11 -20.54 -3.47
CA VAL A 597 16.20 -21.60 -3.00
C VAL A 597 15.96 -22.61 -4.12
N ARG A 598 16.03 -23.92 -3.79
CA ARG A 598 15.66 -25.01 -4.71
C ARG A 598 14.55 -25.88 -4.12
N THR A 599 13.60 -26.30 -4.95
CA THR A 599 12.51 -27.20 -4.54
C THR A 599 12.61 -28.62 -5.15
N ARG A 600 11.86 -29.56 -4.58
CA ARG A 600 11.83 -31.00 -4.89
C ARG A 600 11.29 -31.36 -6.29
N THR A 601 10.59 -30.43 -6.95
CA THR A 601 10.19 -30.49 -8.38
C THR A 601 11.10 -29.64 -9.28
N GLY A 602 12.20 -29.11 -8.76
CA GLY A 602 13.25 -28.46 -9.55
C GLY A 602 13.01 -26.99 -9.89
N ASN A 603 12.09 -26.31 -9.18
CA ASN A 603 12.03 -24.84 -9.24
C ASN A 603 13.26 -24.27 -8.51
N GLU A 604 13.83 -23.20 -9.04
CA GLU A 604 15.00 -22.51 -8.51
C GLU A 604 14.80 -20.99 -8.63
N VAL A 605 15.06 -20.25 -7.55
CA VAL A 605 14.97 -18.78 -7.51
C VAL A 605 16.20 -18.20 -6.80
N ILE A 606 16.64 -17.00 -7.21
CA ILE A 606 17.71 -16.23 -6.57
C ILE A 606 17.19 -14.81 -6.30
N LEU A 607 17.42 -14.30 -5.08
CA LEU A 607 16.68 -13.19 -4.48
C LEU A 607 17.35 -12.69 -3.19
N THR A 608 16.94 -11.51 -2.70
CA THR A 608 17.44 -10.96 -1.42
C THR A 608 16.97 -11.76 -0.19
N LYS A 609 17.77 -11.76 0.88
CA LYS A 609 17.52 -12.52 2.13
C LYS A 609 16.14 -12.31 2.76
N THR A 610 15.58 -11.11 2.61
CA THR A 610 14.32 -10.67 3.20
C THR A 610 13.09 -10.93 2.32
N HIS A 611 13.26 -11.41 1.09
CA HIS A 611 12.13 -11.62 0.17
C HIS A 611 11.26 -12.81 0.65
N PRO A 612 9.93 -12.65 0.83
CA PRO A 612 9.09 -13.64 1.52
C PRO A 612 8.41 -14.63 0.57
N PHE A 613 8.39 -15.90 0.98
CA PHE A 613 7.71 -17.01 0.31
C PHE A 613 6.42 -17.36 1.05
N PHE A 614 5.39 -17.81 0.36
CA PHE A 614 4.24 -18.48 1.00
C PHE A 614 4.61 -19.96 1.28
N VAL A 615 4.32 -20.45 2.49
CA VAL A 615 4.72 -21.76 3.02
C VAL A 615 3.55 -22.44 3.73
N PHE A 616 3.35 -23.74 3.48
CA PHE A 616 2.35 -24.54 4.16
C PHE A 616 2.78 -24.92 5.59
N SER A 617 1.93 -24.65 6.58
CA SER A 617 2.15 -24.98 7.99
C SER A 617 0.88 -25.54 8.63
N ASP A 618 0.90 -26.83 9.01
CA ASP A 618 -0.11 -27.52 9.84
C ASP A 618 -1.61 -27.38 9.47
N GLY A 619 -1.92 -27.08 8.19
CA GLY A 619 -3.28 -26.83 7.72
C GLY A 619 -3.53 -25.41 7.24
N ASP A 620 -2.46 -24.62 7.11
CA ASP A 620 -2.51 -23.19 6.84
C ASP A 620 -1.42 -22.76 5.86
N VAL A 621 -1.51 -21.51 5.38
CA VAL A 621 -0.51 -20.85 4.54
C VAL A 621 0.02 -19.62 5.26
N VAL A 622 1.29 -19.69 5.66
CA VAL A 622 2.02 -18.59 6.31
C VAL A 622 3.13 -18.11 5.39
N ARG A 623 3.44 -16.81 5.37
CA ARG A 623 4.63 -16.32 4.64
C ARG A 623 5.90 -16.45 5.50
N LYS A 624 7.07 -16.55 4.85
CA LYS A 624 8.37 -16.82 5.47
C LYS A 624 9.51 -16.28 4.60
N GLU A 625 10.41 -15.47 5.17
CA GLU A 625 11.55 -14.88 4.45
C GLU A 625 12.57 -15.93 3.97
N ALA A 626 13.27 -15.62 2.89
CA ALA A 626 14.23 -16.52 2.23
C ALA A 626 15.30 -17.07 3.18
N GLU A 627 15.93 -16.22 4.00
CA GLU A 627 16.95 -16.63 4.98
C GLU A 627 16.41 -17.58 6.08
N LYS A 628 15.07 -17.62 6.26
CA LYS A 628 14.38 -18.40 7.30
C LYS A 628 13.90 -19.75 6.77
N LEU A 629 13.92 -19.96 5.44
CA LEU A 629 13.62 -21.25 4.81
C LEU A 629 14.64 -22.32 5.17
N LYS A 630 14.17 -23.57 5.23
CA LYS A 630 14.97 -24.76 5.57
C LYS A 630 14.54 -25.93 4.69
N PRO A 631 15.46 -26.84 4.30
CA PRO A 631 15.08 -28.07 3.62
C PRO A 631 13.99 -28.84 4.39
N GLY A 632 12.90 -29.19 3.71
CA GLY A 632 11.69 -29.77 4.29
C GLY A 632 10.52 -28.81 4.50
N ASP A 633 10.73 -27.48 4.48
CA ASP A 633 9.64 -26.50 4.34
C ASP A 633 8.87 -26.73 3.04
N ARG A 634 7.60 -26.32 2.97
CA ARG A 634 6.75 -26.52 1.78
C ARG A 634 6.26 -25.21 1.18
N VAL A 635 6.95 -24.71 0.16
CA VAL A 635 6.60 -23.45 -0.51
C VAL A 635 5.41 -23.60 -1.46
N ALA A 636 4.68 -22.50 -1.65
CA ALA A 636 3.65 -22.37 -2.68
C ALA A 636 4.31 -22.39 -4.07
N VAL A 637 3.86 -23.32 -4.92
CA VAL A 637 4.26 -23.44 -6.33
C VAL A 637 3.02 -23.48 -7.20
N MET A 638 3.01 -22.77 -8.32
CA MET A 638 1.88 -22.74 -9.25
C MET A 638 1.60 -24.13 -9.86
N ARG A 639 0.43 -24.73 -9.58
CA ARG A 639 0.06 -26.11 -9.99
C ARG A 639 -0.43 -26.20 -11.43
N LYS A 640 -1.06 -25.13 -11.91
CA LYS A 640 -1.60 -24.98 -13.26
C LYS A 640 -1.46 -23.52 -13.68
N PRO A 641 -0.40 -23.13 -14.43
CA PRO A 641 -0.40 -21.81 -15.06
C PRO A 641 -1.68 -21.65 -15.90
N PRO A 642 -2.36 -20.49 -15.88
CA PRO A 642 -3.50 -20.25 -16.74
C PRO A 642 -3.11 -20.49 -18.20
N LYS A 643 -3.97 -21.20 -18.94
CA LYS A 643 -3.68 -21.55 -20.34
C LYS A 643 -3.72 -20.28 -21.19
N PRO A 644 -2.68 -19.99 -22.01
CA PRO A 644 -2.77 -18.93 -23.00
C PRO A 644 -3.92 -19.20 -23.99
N PRO A 645 -4.54 -18.13 -24.53
CA PRO A 645 -5.47 -18.28 -25.65
C PRO A 645 -4.74 -18.96 -26.80
N GLN A 646 -5.29 -20.08 -27.27
CA GLN A 646 -4.68 -20.86 -28.34
C GLN A 646 -4.84 -20.10 -29.66
N ARG A 647 -3.79 -19.40 -30.08
CA ARG A 647 -3.80 -18.58 -31.29
C ARG A 647 -3.32 -19.39 -32.49
N LYS A 648 -3.66 -18.89 -33.69
CA LYS A 648 -3.00 -19.31 -34.93
C LYS A 648 -1.60 -18.68 -34.95
N ALA A 649 -0.58 -19.48 -35.22
CA ALA A 649 0.79 -19.00 -35.37
C ALA A 649 0.99 -18.38 -36.76
N VAL A 650 0.40 -17.21 -36.98
CA VAL A 650 0.47 -16.47 -38.24
C VAL A 650 1.85 -15.82 -38.38
N ILE A 651 2.48 -15.95 -39.55
CA ILE A 651 3.74 -15.27 -39.85
C ILE A 651 3.47 -13.79 -40.13
N ASN A 652 4.20 -12.88 -39.47
CA ASN A 652 4.19 -11.46 -39.83
C ASN A 652 4.67 -11.30 -41.30
N PRO A 653 3.88 -10.69 -42.21
CA PRO A 653 4.28 -10.49 -43.60
C PRO A 653 5.66 -9.83 -43.77
N GLU A 654 6.04 -8.91 -42.89
CA GLU A 654 7.34 -8.20 -42.92
C GLU A 654 8.55 -9.15 -42.88
N VAL A 655 8.42 -10.36 -42.33
CA VAL A 655 9.47 -11.39 -42.33
C VAL A 655 10.00 -11.63 -43.75
N TYR A 656 9.10 -11.64 -44.74
CA TYR A 656 9.39 -11.94 -46.14
C TYR A 656 9.95 -10.77 -46.95
N ALA A 657 10.02 -9.56 -46.37
CA ALA A 657 10.58 -8.37 -47.00
C ALA A 657 12.01 -8.63 -47.51
N GLY A 658 12.19 -8.63 -48.83
CA GLY A 658 13.49 -8.88 -49.47
C GLY A 658 14.12 -10.26 -49.18
N ILE A 659 13.34 -11.29 -48.82
CA ILE A 659 13.84 -12.68 -48.69
C ILE A 659 14.18 -13.31 -50.06
N SER A 660 13.48 -12.90 -51.11
CA SER A 660 13.64 -13.40 -52.48
C SER A 660 13.34 -12.31 -53.51
N ASP A 661 13.86 -12.45 -54.72
CA ASP A 661 13.72 -11.46 -55.80
C ASP A 661 12.25 -11.27 -56.27
N TYR A 662 11.46 -12.36 -56.26
CA TYR A 662 10.09 -12.40 -56.77
C TYR A 662 9.14 -13.19 -55.86
N TYR A 663 7.86 -12.86 -55.93
CA TYR A 663 6.73 -13.70 -55.55
C TYR A 663 6.17 -14.43 -56.80
N LEU A 664 5.60 -15.62 -56.60
CA LEU A 664 4.74 -16.30 -57.58
C LEU A 664 3.28 -16.19 -57.15
N VAL A 665 2.47 -15.57 -58.01
CA VAL A 665 1.05 -15.26 -57.78
C VAL A 665 0.18 -16.00 -58.81
N PRO A 666 -0.88 -16.72 -58.42
CA PRO A 666 -1.81 -17.35 -59.37
C PRO A 666 -2.64 -16.30 -60.13
N ASN A 667 -2.81 -16.48 -61.45
CA ASN A 667 -3.64 -15.59 -62.29
C ASN A 667 -4.81 -16.30 -63.00
N GLY A 668 -5.17 -17.52 -62.56
CA GLY A 668 -6.20 -18.36 -63.20
C GLY A 668 -5.76 -19.09 -64.48
N LYS A 669 -4.58 -18.78 -65.04
CA LYS A 669 -3.95 -19.52 -66.16
C LYS A 669 -2.60 -20.15 -65.80
N GLY A 670 -2.03 -19.78 -64.65
CA GLY A 670 -0.76 -20.28 -64.13
C GLY A 670 -0.24 -19.40 -62.99
N LEU A 671 1.05 -19.49 -62.72
CA LEU A 671 1.77 -18.61 -61.79
C LEU A 671 2.49 -17.50 -62.56
N VAL A 672 2.40 -16.26 -62.07
CA VAL A 672 3.09 -15.07 -62.61
C VAL A 672 4.14 -14.60 -61.61
N LYS A 673 5.30 -14.16 -62.12
CA LYS A 673 6.34 -13.51 -61.32
C LYS A 673 5.96 -12.06 -61.05
N VAL A 674 5.94 -11.67 -59.78
CA VAL A 674 5.78 -10.28 -59.31
C VAL A 674 7.04 -9.93 -58.51
N PRO A 675 7.65 -8.74 -58.65
CA PRO A 675 8.80 -8.35 -57.81
C PRO A 675 8.47 -8.38 -56.31
N ASN A 676 9.48 -8.58 -55.46
CA ASN A 676 9.36 -8.38 -54.02
C ASN A 676 9.85 -6.97 -53.65
N ASP A 677 8.91 -6.05 -53.45
CA ASP A 677 9.15 -4.63 -53.11
C ASP A 677 9.23 -4.36 -51.59
N GLY A 678 8.95 -5.36 -50.76
CA GLY A 678 9.05 -5.29 -49.31
C GLY A 678 7.83 -5.84 -48.56
N ILE A 679 6.66 -5.95 -49.20
CA ILE A 679 5.44 -6.46 -48.57
C ILE A 679 4.90 -7.66 -49.37
N PRO A 680 4.59 -8.81 -48.73
CA PRO A 680 3.94 -9.93 -49.41
C PRO A 680 2.57 -9.55 -50.00
N PRO A 681 2.36 -9.72 -51.32
CA PRO A 681 1.03 -9.55 -51.88
C PRO A 681 0.12 -10.70 -51.42
N GLU A 682 -1.11 -10.40 -51.04
CA GLU A 682 -2.04 -11.34 -50.40
C GLU A 682 -2.34 -12.61 -51.22
N MET A 683 -2.08 -12.58 -52.53
CA MET A 683 -2.27 -13.69 -53.46
C MET A 683 -0.98 -14.51 -53.73
N ALA A 684 0.17 -14.19 -53.12
CA ALA A 684 1.40 -14.96 -53.28
C ALA A 684 1.29 -16.38 -52.71
N GLN A 685 1.78 -17.37 -53.48
CA GLN A 685 1.83 -18.78 -53.09
C GLN A 685 3.27 -19.27 -52.88
N TYR A 686 4.25 -18.70 -53.59
CA TYR A 686 5.67 -19.05 -53.46
C TYR A 686 6.57 -17.81 -53.50
N LEU A 687 7.74 -17.95 -52.87
CA LEU A 687 8.92 -17.10 -53.03
C LEU A 687 9.80 -17.69 -54.15
N LEU A 688 10.44 -16.84 -54.95
CA LEU A 688 11.38 -17.27 -55.99
C LEU A 688 12.55 -16.30 -56.11
N SER A 689 13.77 -16.82 -56.14
CA SER A 689 14.98 -16.06 -56.45
C SER A 689 15.59 -16.49 -57.78
N ILE A 690 16.36 -15.60 -58.42
CA ILE A 690 16.87 -15.77 -59.80
C ILE A 690 17.59 -17.10 -59.99
N ASN A 691 18.40 -17.52 -59.01
CA ASN A 691 19.17 -18.76 -59.00
C ASN A 691 18.68 -19.72 -57.89
N SER A 692 17.37 -19.85 -57.68
CA SER A 692 16.79 -20.74 -56.67
C SER A 692 15.47 -21.35 -57.12
N LYS A 693 15.12 -22.51 -56.57
CA LYS A 693 13.81 -23.15 -56.79
C LYS A 693 12.71 -22.43 -55.99
N PRO A 694 11.42 -22.56 -56.37
CA PRO A 694 10.32 -21.99 -55.60
C PRO A 694 10.24 -22.54 -54.18
N VAL A 695 9.96 -21.65 -53.22
CA VAL A 695 9.72 -21.97 -51.80
C VAL A 695 8.29 -21.60 -51.47
N LYS A 696 7.49 -22.52 -50.94
CA LYS A 696 6.10 -22.28 -50.56
C LYS A 696 6.03 -21.26 -49.42
N LEU A 697 5.18 -20.24 -49.56
CA LEU A 697 5.03 -19.19 -48.56
C LEU A 697 4.24 -19.71 -47.36
N VAL A 698 4.75 -19.53 -46.14
CA VAL A 698 4.14 -20.00 -44.89
C VAL A 698 3.31 -18.87 -44.29
N ARG A 699 1.98 -19.00 -44.36
CA ARG A 699 1.07 -18.03 -43.71
C ARG A 699 0.82 -18.36 -42.25
N GLU A 700 0.80 -19.65 -41.92
CA GLU A 700 0.52 -20.19 -40.59
C GLU A 700 1.45 -21.37 -40.33
N VAL A 701 2.09 -21.41 -39.15
CA VAL A 701 3.00 -22.50 -38.76
C VAL A 701 2.20 -23.77 -38.48
N ASN A 702 2.60 -24.90 -39.08
CA ASN A 702 1.98 -26.20 -38.85
C ASN A 702 2.87 -27.13 -38.00
N GLU A 703 2.31 -28.27 -37.59
CA GLU A 703 2.96 -29.28 -36.76
C GLU A 703 4.30 -29.78 -37.34
N GLY A 704 4.35 -29.98 -38.66
CA GLY A 704 5.53 -30.45 -39.37
C GLY A 704 6.67 -29.43 -39.33
N LEU A 705 6.38 -28.17 -39.67
CA LEU A 705 7.36 -27.08 -39.59
C LEU A 705 7.83 -26.87 -38.14
N SER A 706 6.93 -26.94 -37.17
CA SER A 706 7.28 -26.79 -35.75
C SER A 706 8.21 -27.91 -35.26
N TYR A 707 7.94 -29.17 -35.65
CA TYR A 707 8.84 -30.29 -35.43
C TYR A 707 10.22 -30.07 -36.09
N ALA A 708 10.24 -29.68 -37.36
CA ALA A 708 11.48 -29.46 -38.09
C ALA A 708 12.33 -28.30 -37.53
N VAL A 709 11.70 -27.25 -37.00
CA VAL A 709 12.38 -26.17 -36.27
C VAL A 709 13.02 -26.69 -34.98
N GLY A 710 12.34 -27.56 -34.22
CA GLY A 710 12.92 -28.22 -33.05
C GLY A 710 14.15 -29.08 -33.40
N VAL A 711 14.08 -29.83 -34.51
CA VAL A 711 15.22 -30.59 -35.06
C VAL A 711 16.36 -29.67 -35.50
N LEU A 712 16.05 -28.53 -36.13
CA LEU A 712 17.05 -27.57 -36.57
C LEU A 712 17.81 -26.92 -35.40
N LEU A 713 17.16 -26.71 -34.26
CA LEU A 713 17.80 -26.21 -33.04
C LEU A 713 18.69 -27.26 -32.34
N GLY A 714 18.38 -28.56 -32.48
CA GLY A 714 19.21 -29.68 -32.03
C GLY A 714 20.29 -30.11 -33.04
N ASP A 715 20.08 -31.22 -33.75
CA ASP A 715 21.04 -31.81 -34.71
C ASP A 715 21.23 -31.01 -36.02
N GLY A 716 20.42 -29.99 -36.26
CA GLY A 716 20.50 -29.18 -37.48
C GLY A 716 21.51 -28.04 -37.47
N TYR A 717 21.63 -27.39 -38.62
CA TYR A 717 22.56 -26.30 -38.90
C TYR A 717 22.03 -25.46 -40.07
N ILE A 718 22.07 -24.14 -39.96
CA ILE A 718 21.91 -23.21 -41.08
C ILE A 718 23.31 -22.68 -41.40
N SER A 719 23.70 -22.66 -42.68
CA SER A 719 25.02 -22.16 -43.06
C SER A 719 25.20 -20.67 -42.73
N SER A 720 26.43 -20.25 -42.41
CA SER A 720 26.72 -18.86 -42.00
C SER A 720 26.42 -17.82 -43.07
N ASP A 721 26.44 -18.23 -44.34
CA ASP A 721 26.07 -17.46 -45.53
C ASP A 721 24.58 -17.62 -45.92
N GLY A 722 23.84 -18.47 -45.20
CA GLY A 722 22.42 -18.74 -45.42
C GLY A 722 22.07 -19.56 -46.66
N TYR A 723 23.02 -20.15 -47.39
CA TYR A 723 22.71 -20.89 -48.63
C TYR A 723 22.05 -22.25 -48.43
N TYR A 724 22.31 -22.93 -47.30
CA TYR A 724 21.73 -24.26 -47.04
C TYR A 724 21.34 -24.47 -45.58
N ILE A 725 20.38 -25.41 -45.40
CA ILE A 725 20.09 -26.04 -44.11
C ILE A 725 20.50 -27.51 -44.18
N SER A 726 21.05 -28.04 -43.10
CA SER A 726 21.45 -29.45 -43.00
C SER A 726 21.16 -30.00 -41.61
N ALA A 727 20.84 -31.29 -41.49
CA ALA A 727 20.68 -31.97 -40.21
C ALA A 727 21.20 -33.40 -40.25
N THR A 728 21.56 -33.93 -39.08
CA THR A 728 22.17 -35.26 -38.90
C THR A 728 21.19 -36.21 -38.23
N PHE A 729 21.13 -37.46 -38.69
CA PHE A 729 20.15 -38.46 -38.25
C PHE A 729 20.80 -39.82 -38.08
N ASP A 730 20.56 -40.48 -36.95
CA ASP A 730 21.00 -41.87 -36.69
C ASP A 730 19.83 -42.88 -36.70
N ASP A 731 18.60 -42.42 -37.01
CA ASP A 731 17.36 -43.20 -37.08
C ASP A 731 16.56 -42.85 -38.35
N GLU A 732 16.13 -43.85 -39.11
CA GLU A 732 15.45 -43.61 -40.40
C GLU A 732 14.03 -43.04 -40.23
N SER A 733 13.35 -43.29 -39.10
CA SER A 733 12.02 -42.72 -38.82
C SER A 733 12.12 -41.24 -38.46
N TYR A 734 13.13 -40.90 -37.67
CA TYR A 734 13.52 -39.52 -37.37
C TYR A 734 13.86 -38.74 -38.65
N MET A 735 14.74 -39.28 -39.50
CA MET A 735 15.09 -38.69 -40.80
C MET A 735 13.87 -38.46 -41.70
N LYS A 736 12.99 -39.47 -41.84
CA LYS A 736 11.77 -39.38 -42.67
C LYS A 736 10.77 -38.34 -42.17
N ALA A 737 10.64 -38.18 -40.85
CA ALA A 737 9.78 -37.14 -40.27
C ALA A 737 10.29 -35.74 -40.63
N PHE A 738 11.60 -35.50 -40.50
CA PHE A 738 12.21 -34.23 -40.89
C PHE A 738 12.10 -33.97 -42.40
N THR A 739 12.45 -34.93 -43.26
CA THR A 739 12.36 -34.71 -44.72
C THR A 739 10.92 -34.47 -45.18
N SER A 740 9.94 -35.21 -44.65
CA SER A 740 8.52 -35.00 -44.95
C SER A 740 8.05 -33.59 -44.59
N ALA A 741 8.46 -33.08 -43.42
CA ALA A 741 8.12 -31.73 -42.99
C ALA A 741 8.75 -30.63 -43.87
N ILE A 742 10.03 -30.77 -44.26
CA ILE A 742 10.70 -29.76 -45.09
C ILE A 742 10.21 -29.79 -46.55
N SER A 743 9.97 -30.97 -47.13
CA SER A 743 9.52 -31.11 -48.51
C SER A 743 8.15 -30.50 -48.80
N GLU A 744 7.30 -30.31 -47.78
CA GLU A 744 6.03 -29.59 -47.93
C GLU A 744 6.24 -28.12 -48.35
N PHE A 745 7.37 -27.52 -47.94
CA PHE A 745 7.73 -26.12 -48.21
C PHE A 745 8.71 -25.97 -49.38
N LEU A 746 9.42 -27.04 -49.74
CA LEU A 746 10.41 -27.08 -50.82
C LEU A 746 9.99 -28.10 -51.92
N PRO A 747 8.81 -27.96 -52.55
CA PRO A 747 8.21 -29.02 -53.36
C PRO A 747 9.02 -29.43 -54.60
N GLU A 748 9.91 -28.56 -55.10
CA GLU A 748 10.80 -28.86 -56.22
C GLU A 748 12.23 -29.25 -55.79
N SER A 749 12.58 -29.15 -54.50
CA SER A 749 13.96 -29.32 -54.02
C SER A 749 14.17 -30.64 -53.29
N GLU A 750 14.69 -31.64 -53.99
CA GLU A 750 15.16 -32.87 -53.37
C GLU A 750 16.36 -32.62 -52.44
N PRO A 751 16.43 -33.28 -51.26
CA PRO A 751 17.59 -33.19 -50.39
C PRO A 751 18.79 -33.96 -50.92
N GLN A 752 19.99 -33.42 -50.70
CA GLN A 752 21.22 -34.21 -50.78
C GLN A 752 21.33 -35.07 -49.52
N VAL A 753 21.44 -36.39 -49.69
CA VAL A 753 21.49 -37.36 -48.58
C VAL A 753 22.82 -38.10 -48.58
N LYS A 754 23.68 -37.81 -47.61
CA LYS A 754 24.99 -38.48 -47.43
C LYS A 754 24.89 -39.49 -46.29
N ARG A 755 25.06 -40.78 -46.59
CA ARG A 755 25.05 -41.86 -45.60
C ARG A 755 26.48 -42.19 -45.15
N GLU A 756 26.75 -42.06 -43.86
CA GLU A 756 27.97 -42.50 -43.19
C GLU A 756 27.68 -43.80 -42.40
N PRO A 757 28.70 -44.57 -41.95
CA PRO A 757 28.48 -45.82 -41.23
C PRO A 757 27.74 -45.71 -39.88
N ALA A 758 27.65 -44.50 -39.31
CA ALA A 758 27.05 -44.24 -38.00
C ALA A 758 25.89 -43.22 -38.00
N TYR A 759 25.69 -42.49 -39.10
CA TYR A 759 24.66 -41.45 -39.23
C TYR A 759 24.41 -41.10 -40.71
N THR A 760 23.34 -40.39 -40.99
CA THR A 760 23.00 -39.83 -42.31
C THR A 760 22.84 -38.32 -42.20
N VAL A 761 23.49 -37.57 -43.08
CA VAL A 761 23.33 -36.12 -43.20
C VAL A 761 22.35 -35.82 -44.34
N VAL A 762 21.38 -34.96 -44.09
CA VAL A 762 20.40 -34.47 -45.06
C VAL A 762 20.60 -32.96 -45.23
N THR A 763 20.79 -32.50 -46.46
CA THR A 763 21.05 -31.08 -46.79
C THR A 763 20.11 -30.57 -47.86
N TYR A 764 19.47 -29.43 -47.61
CA TYR A 764 18.65 -28.69 -48.58
C TYR A 764 19.32 -27.33 -48.89
N GLY A 765 19.70 -27.12 -50.16
CA GLY A 765 20.18 -25.83 -50.65
C GLY A 765 19.01 -24.91 -51.02
N SER A 766 18.61 -24.01 -50.13
CA SER A 766 17.56 -23.02 -50.38
C SER A 766 17.75 -21.77 -49.52
N ARG A 767 18.37 -20.74 -50.11
CA ARG A 767 18.65 -19.47 -49.42
C ARG A 767 17.40 -18.72 -48.95
N PRO A 768 16.30 -18.60 -49.74
CA PRO A 768 15.08 -17.95 -49.27
C PRO A 768 14.44 -18.66 -48.07
N PHE A 769 14.53 -19.99 -48.00
CA PHE A 769 13.95 -20.77 -46.91
C PHE A 769 14.81 -20.74 -45.64
N ALA A 770 16.14 -20.78 -45.78
CA ALA A 770 17.07 -20.57 -44.67
C ALA A 770 16.94 -19.16 -44.06
N GLU A 771 16.76 -18.13 -44.89
CA GLU A 771 16.50 -16.76 -44.44
C GLU A 771 15.16 -16.65 -43.71
N PHE A 772 14.11 -17.27 -44.23
CA PHE A 772 12.80 -17.36 -43.57
C PHE A 772 12.89 -18.04 -42.19
N LEU A 773 13.56 -19.19 -42.11
CA LEU A 773 13.74 -19.93 -40.84
C LEU A 773 14.49 -19.10 -39.79
N HIS A 774 15.51 -18.34 -40.21
CA HIS A 774 16.23 -17.42 -39.34
C HIS A 774 15.34 -16.30 -38.83
N ARG A 775 14.62 -15.59 -39.71
CA ARG A 775 13.82 -14.41 -39.35
C ARG A 775 12.52 -14.74 -38.61
N ALA A 776 11.86 -15.84 -38.96
CA ALA A 776 10.59 -16.25 -38.34
C ALA A 776 10.77 -16.94 -36.99
N PHE A 777 11.84 -17.73 -36.81
CA PHE A 777 12.04 -18.58 -35.63
C PHE A 777 13.34 -18.28 -34.86
N GLY A 778 14.09 -17.25 -35.23
CA GLY A 778 15.33 -16.85 -34.53
C GLY A 778 16.50 -17.83 -34.67
N ILE A 779 16.44 -18.81 -35.58
CA ILE A 779 17.46 -19.87 -35.69
C ILE A 779 18.80 -19.24 -36.13
N PRO A 780 19.90 -19.40 -35.38
CA PRO A 780 21.19 -18.79 -35.75
C PRO A 780 21.76 -19.33 -37.07
N LYS A 781 22.32 -18.42 -37.88
CA LYS A 781 23.16 -18.76 -39.03
C LYS A 781 24.58 -19.06 -38.54
N GLY A 782 25.15 -20.20 -38.94
CA GLY A 782 26.48 -20.61 -38.49
C GLY A 782 26.49 -21.20 -37.07
N ARG A 783 27.15 -20.53 -36.12
CA ARG A 783 27.35 -21.09 -34.77
C ARG A 783 26.12 -20.84 -33.89
N LYS A 784 25.70 -21.89 -33.19
CA LYS A 784 24.65 -21.87 -32.16
C LYS A 784 25.24 -21.36 -30.84
N GLU A 785 25.40 -20.04 -30.73
CA GLU A 785 25.99 -19.40 -29.54
C GLU A 785 24.90 -19.01 -28.53
N SER A 786 23.79 -18.43 -28.99
CA SER A 786 22.50 -18.40 -28.29
C SER A 786 21.49 -19.36 -28.93
N LEU A 787 20.53 -19.87 -28.15
CA LEU A 787 19.40 -20.69 -28.61
C LEU A 787 18.20 -20.42 -27.70
N ASP A 788 16.99 -20.41 -28.27
CA ASP A 788 15.75 -20.11 -27.56
C ASP A 788 14.54 -20.90 -28.14
N VAL A 789 13.40 -20.89 -27.44
CA VAL A 789 12.11 -21.41 -27.93
C VAL A 789 11.36 -20.26 -28.65
N PRO A 790 10.97 -20.42 -29.93
CA PRO A 790 10.33 -19.33 -30.68
C PRO A 790 8.92 -18.99 -30.18
N ASP A 791 8.58 -17.71 -30.10
CA ASP A 791 7.26 -17.26 -29.60
C ASP A 791 6.08 -17.73 -30.48
N LEU A 792 6.30 -17.88 -31.80
CA LEU A 792 5.33 -18.52 -32.70
C LEU A 792 4.92 -19.92 -32.22
N VAL A 793 5.87 -20.68 -31.67
CA VAL A 793 5.63 -22.02 -31.12
C VAL A 793 4.96 -21.93 -29.75
N LEU A 794 5.33 -20.95 -28.92
CA LEU A 794 4.69 -20.71 -27.62
C LEU A 794 3.22 -20.25 -27.76
N SER A 795 2.80 -19.72 -28.91
CA SER A 795 1.41 -19.30 -29.15
C SER A 795 0.36 -20.43 -29.13
N ASN A 796 0.78 -21.69 -29.24
CA ASN A 796 -0.11 -22.83 -29.47
C ASN A 796 0.42 -24.14 -28.84
N ASP A 797 -0.39 -24.83 -28.03
CA ASP A 797 0.03 -26.04 -27.30
C ASP A 797 0.41 -27.20 -28.25
N ASP A 798 -0.22 -27.34 -29.43
CA ASP A 798 0.01 -28.44 -30.36
C ASP A 798 1.27 -28.25 -31.22
N LEU A 799 1.59 -27.00 -31.57
CA LEU A 799 2.90 -26.65 -32.13
C LEU A 799 4.00 -26.90 -31.08
N LEU A 800 3.78 -26.48 -29.83
CA LEU A 800 4.72 -26.68 -28.73
C LEU A 800 5.03 -28.17 -28.48
N ARG A 801 4.03 -29.06 -28.54
CA ARG A 801 4.23 -30.52 -28.48
C ARG A 801 5.15 -31.04 -29.58
N HIS A 802 4.96 -30.56 -30.81
CA HIS A 802 5.74 -30.99 -31.97
C HIS A 802 7.17 -30.44 -31.96
N PHE A 803 7.37 -29.17 -31.59
CA PHE A 803 8.69 -28.58 -31.38
C PHE A 803 9.51 -29.34 -30.32
N ILE A 804 8.91 -29.63 -29.16
CA ILE A 804 9.55 -30.42 -28.10
C ILE A 804 9.90 -31.82 -28.62
N ALA A 805 9.01 -32.45 -29.41
CA ALA A 805 9.30 -33.75 -30.00
C ALA A 805 10.52 -33.72 -30.93
N GLY A 806 10.66 -32.69 -31.78
CA GLY A 806 11.83 -32.51 -32.65
C GLY A 806 13.13 -32.29 -31.87
N LEU A 807 13.09 -31.45 -30.83
CA LEU A 807 14.25 -31.15 -29.99
C LEU A 807 14.68 -32.36 -29.13
N PHE A 808 13.74 -33.20 -28.69
CA PHE A 808 14.04 -34.42 -27.93
C PHE A 808 14.42 -35.62 -28.83
N ASP A 809 13.84 -35.73 -30.02
CA ASP A 809 14.30 -36.68 -31.04
C ASP A 809 15.77 -36.39 -31.41
N ALA A 810 16.22 -35.13 -31.33
CA ALA A 810 17.63 -34.72 -31.44
C ALA A 810 18.45 -34.92 -30.15
N ASP A 811 18.52 -33.90 -29.28
CA ASP A 811 19.52 -33.78 -28.19
C ASP A 811 19.19 -34.60 -26.91
N ALA A 812 18.02 -35.24 -26.81
CA ALA A 812 17.61 -35.94 -25.58
C ALA A 812 17.93 -37.44 -25.60
N TYR A 813 18.26 -37.98 -24.41
CA TYR A 813 18.50 -39.41 -24.18
C TYR A 813 17.56 -40.00 -23.12
N ILE A 814 17.41 -41.33 -23.14
CA ILE A 814 16.63 -42.10 -22.17
C ILE A 814 17.58 -42.68 -21.11
N ASP A 815 17.32 -42.44 -19.82
CA ASP A 815 18.09 -43.02 -18.71
C ASP A 815 17.43 -44.31 -18.22
N GLU A 816 18.14 -45.43 -18.42
CA GLU A 816 17.68 -46.79 -18.08
C GLU A 816 18.01 -47.20 -16.63
N ASN A 817 18.88 -46.44 -15.95
CA ASN A 817 19.33 -46.69 -14.58
C ASN A 817 18.46 -45.94 -13.57
N GLY A 818 18.11 -44.69 -13.86
CA GLY A 818 17.12 -43.91 -13.11
C GLY A 818 16.04 -43.43 -14.07
N PRO A 819 14.80 -43.98 -14.04
CA PRO A 819 13.84 -43.85 -15.14
C PRO A 819 13.49 -42.38 -15.46
N ALA A 820 14.08 -41.89 -16.56
CA ALA A 820 14.03 -40.49 -16.96
C ALA A 820 14.20 -40.30 -18.49
N VAL A 821 13.74 -39.14 -18.97
CA VAL A 821 14.17 -38.55 -20.25
C VAL A 821 14.98 -37.30 -19.94
N VAL A 822 16.14 -37.13 -20.56
CA VAL A 822 17.09 -36.04 -20.27
C VAL A 822 17.50 -35.35 -21.57
N LEU A 823 17.07 -34.10 -21.73
CA LEU A 823 17.61 -33.16 -22.73
C LEU A 823 18.83 -32.44 -22.13
N THR A 824 19.89 -32.24 -22.92
CA THR A 824 21.07 -31.47 -22.51
C THR A 824 21.36 -30.36 -23.51
N THR A 825 21.62 -29.13 -23.04
CA THR A 825 21.99 -27.98 -23.89
C THR A 825 23.02 -27.07 -23.21
N ARG A 826 23.61 -26.13 -23.95
CA ARG A 826 24.44 -25.05 -23.40
C ARG A 826 23.67 -23.75 -23.14
N SER A 827 22.51 -23.55 -23.77
CA SER A 827 21.67 -22.36 -23.52
C SER A 827 20.85 -22.52 -22.24
N GLU A 828 21.07 -21.64 -21.26
CA GLU A 828 20.26 -21.60 -20.03
C GLU A 828 18.81 -21.21 -20.35
N ASN A 829 18.61 -20.25 -21.26
CA ASN A 829 17.29 -19.79 -21.72
C ASN A 829 16.49 -20.94 -22.37
N LEU A 830 17.06 -21.64 -23.35
CA LEU A 830 16.42 -22.82 -23.97
C LEU A 830 16.07 -23.88 -22.92
N ALA A 831 16.97 -24.16 -21.97
CA ALA A 831 16.69 -25.13 -20.91
C ALA A 831 15.53 -24.70 -20.00
N ARG A 832 15.47 -23.43 -19.60
CA ARG A 832 14.41 -22.89 -18.74
C ARG A 832 13.07 -22.79 -19.49
N LYS A 833 13.03 -22.32 -20.74
CA LYS A 833 11.79 -22.30 -21.54
C LYS A 833 11.29 -23.70 -21.92
N VAL A 834 12.16 -24.67 -22.23
CA VAL A 834 11.75 -26.07 -22.48
C VAL A 834 11.24 -26.75 -21.21
N TRP A 835 11.88 -26.53 -20.06
CA TRP A 835 11.36 -26.97 -18.76
C TRP A 835 9.96 -26.40 -18.51
N TYR A 836 9.79 -25.09 -18.67
CA TYR A 836 8.48 -24.45 -18.52
C TYR A 836 7.45 -25.03 -19.50
N ALA A 837 7.80 -25.22 -20.77
CA ALA A 837 6.90 -25.77 -21.78
C ALA A 837 6.40 -27.18 -21.42
N LEU A 838 7.24 -28.01 -20.76
CA LEU A 838 6.82 -29.29 -20.20
C LEU A 838 5.83 -29.11 -19.03
N GLN A 839 6.07 -28.16 -18.12
CA GLN A 839 5.13 -27.84 -17.03
C GLN A 839 3.76 -27.36 -17.57
N ARG A 840 3.75 -26.51 -18.61
CA ARG A 840 2.52 -26.08 -19.33
C ARG A 840 1.74 -27.25 -19.92
N LEU A 841 2.44 -28.27 -20.41
CA LEU A 841 1.84 -29.52 -20.90
C LEU A 841 1.49 -30.52 -19.77
N GLY A 842 1.69 -30.16 -18.49
CA GLY A 842 1.37 -30.99 -17.33
C GLY A 842 2.40 -32.10 -17.05
N ILE A 843 3.61 -31.99 -17.59
CA ILE A 843 4.72 -32.92 -17.44
C ILE A 843 5.75 -32.30 -16.48
N ILE A 844 5.89 -32.87 -15.29
CA ILE A 844 6.85 -32.35 -14.30
C ILE A 844 8.28 -32.70 -14.75
N SER A 845 9.13 -31.68 -14.85
CA SER A 845 10.55 -31.81 -15.16
C SER A 845 11.41 -30.93 -14.25
N THR A 846 12.74 -31.11 -14.27
CA THR A 846 13.70 -30.31 -13.49
C THR A 846 14.81 -29.76 -14.39
N VAL A 847 15.17 -28.48 -14.26
CA VAL A 847 16.45 -27.96 -14.80
C VAL A 847 17.58 -28.28 -13.82
N SER A 848 18.78 -28.54 -14.32
CA SER A 848 20.00 -28.61 -13.50
C SER A 848 21.22 -28.05 -14.26
N ARG A 849 21.93 -27.12 -13.63
CA ARG A 849 23.21 -26.56 -14.10
C ARG A 849 24.35 -27.49 -13.67
N VAL A 850 25.12 -28.02 -14.62
CA VAL A 850 26.18 -29.02 -14.35
C VAL A 850 27.47 -28.63 -15.05
N LYS A 851 28.62 -28.74 -14.37
CA LYS A 851 29.95 -28.57 -14.99
C LYS A 851 30.18 -29.70 -16.00
N ASN A 852 30.49 -29.36 -17.24
CA ASN A 852 30.83 -30.32 -18.28
C ASN A 852 32.20 -30.95 -17.98
N ARG A 853 32.30 -32.28 -18.07
CA ARG A 853 33.53 -33.06 -17.83
C ARG A 853 34.12 -33.68 -19.11
N GLY A 854 33.63 -33.28 -20.28
CA GLY A 854 34.13 -33.71 -21.60
C GLY A 854 35.10 -32.72 -22.24
N TYR A 855 35.48 -32.98 -23.50
CA TYR A 855 36.47 -32.26 -24.33
C TYR A 855 36.32 -30.72 -24.49
N LYS A 856 35.30 -30.09 -23.92
CA LYS A 856 35.18 -28.63 -23.79
C LYS A 856 34.69 -28.32 -22.39
N GLU A 857 35.56 -27.77 -21.55
CA GLU A 857 35.18 -27.27 -20.23
C GLU A 857 34.10 -26.18 -20.34
N GLY A 858 33.31 -26.02 -19.29
CA GLY A 858 32.19 -25.07 -19.24
C GLY A 858 30.97 -25.63 -18.55
N VAL A 859 29.82 -24.99 -18.78
CA VAL A 859 28.53 -25.32 -18.18
C VAL A 859 27.61 -25.98 -19.20
N ILE A 860 26.83 -26.95 -18.76
CA ILE A 860 25.69 -27.53 -19.49
C ILE A 860 24.45 -27.56 -18.59
N PHE A 861 23.28 -27.36 -19.20
CA PHE A 861 21.99 -27.40 -18.55
C PHE A 861 21.26 -28.68 -18.97
N ARG A 862 20.69 -29.40 -18.01
CA ARG A 862 19.89 -30.61 -18.29
C ARG A 862 18.45 -30.41 -17.87
N VAL A 863 17.53 -30.57 -18.81
CA VAL A 863 16.08 -30.66 -18.53
C VAL A 863 15.74 -32.14 -18.40
N THR A 864 15.23 -32.52 -17.23
CA THR A 864 15.05 -33.93 -16.85
C THR A 864 13.60 -34.22 -16.46
N VAL A 865 12.89 -35.05 -17.24
CA VAL A 865 11.60 -35.64 -16.87
C VAL A 865 11.87 -36.93 -16.10
N ARG A 866 11.33 -37.10 -14.89
CA ARG A 866 11.63 -38.23 -14.01
C ARG A 866 10.39 -38.89 -13.43
N GLY A 867 10.38 -40.22 -13.43
CA GLY A 867 9.33 -41.02 -12.79
C GLY A 867 8.19 -41.41 -13.73
N VAL A 868 7.64 -42.61 -13.49
CA VAL A 868 6.80 -43.35 -14.45
C VAL A 868 5.53 -42.60 -14.88
N GLU A 869 4.92 -41.80 -14.00
CA GLU A 869 3.69 -41.08 -14.34
C GLU A 869 3.95 -39.92 -15.31
N ASP A 870 4.94 -39.08 -15.04
CA ASP A 870 5.34 -37.99 -15.94
C ASP A 870 5.97 -38.51 -17.24
N LEU A 871 6.65 -39.66 -17.22
CA LEU A 871 7.07 -40.37 -18.44
C LEU A 871 5.86 -40.85 -19.28
N ILE A 872 4.78 -41.31 -18.65
CA ILE A 872 3.53 -41.66 -19.36
C ILE A 872 2.84 -40.40 -19.92
N ARG A 873 2.87 -39.27 -19.20
CA ARG A 873 2.34 -38.00 -19.72
C ARG A 873 3.17 -37.49 -20.91
N PHE A 874 4.49 -37.56 -20.80
CA PHE A 874 5.42 -37.22 -21.87
C PHE A 874 5.19 -38.09 -23.12
N HIS A 875 5.20 -39.42 -22.99
CA HIS A 875 4.95 -40.35 -24.10
C HIS A 875 3.59 -40.13 -24.80
N ARG A 876 2.57 -39.71 -24.05
CA ARG A 876 1.23 -39.39 -24.60
C ARG A 876 1.11 -38.02 -25.24
N SER A 877 1.92 -37.05 -24.83
CA SER A 877 1.76 -35.64 -25.22
C SER A 877 2.84 -35.15 -26.19
N ILE A 878 4.00 -35.79 -26.22
CA ILE A 878 5.16 -35.44 -27.05
C ILE A 878 5.33 -36.52 -28.13
N PRO A 879 4.93 -36.26 -29.39
CA PRO A 879 4.88 -37.27 -30.45
C PRO A 879 6.27 -37.56 -31.06
N LEU A 880 7.16 -38.20 -30.28
CA LEU A 880 8.49 -38.65 -30.72
C LEU A 880 8.41 -39.53 -31.97
N ARG A 881 9.25 -39.21 -32.96
CA ARG A 881 9.34 -39.90 -34.25
C ARG A 881 10.56 -40.81 -34.34
N HIS A 882 11.60 -40.56 -33.53
CA HIS A 882 12.78 -41.41 -33.46
C HIS A 882 12.42 -42.78 -32.84
N SER A 883 12.50 -43.83 -33.66
CA SER A 883 11.96 -45.15 -33.32
C SER A 883 12.61 -45.77 -32.07
N ARG A 884 13.95 -45.84 -32.04
CA ARG A 884 14.70 -46.48 -30.93
C ARG A 884 14.56 -45.71 -29.60
N LYS A 885 14.47 -44.37 -29.62
CA LYS A 885 14.22 -43.55 -28.41
C LYS A 885 12.80 -43.79 -27.86
N ARG A 886 11.79 -43.85 -28.73
CA ARG A 886 10.40 -44.14 -28.35
C ARG A 886 10.25 -45.55 -27.77
N GLU A 887 10.85 -46.56 -28.41
CA GLU A 887 10.82 -47.95 -27.94
C GLU A 887 11.46 -48.11 -26.56
N LYS A 888 12.66 -47.54 -26.35
CA LYS A 888 13.32 -47.50 -25.02
C LYS A 888 12.45 -46.84 -23.95
N LEU A 889 11.76 -45.75 -24.27
CA LEU A 889 10.83 -45.08 -23.35
C LEU A 889 9.62 -45.98 -23.01
N GLU A 890 9.06 -46.70 -23.98
CA GLU A 890 7.96 -47.64 -23.78
C GLU A 890 8.38 -48.86 -22.95
N GLU A 891 9.58 -49.40 -23.17
CA GLU A 891 10.17 -50.45 -22.32
C GLU A 891 10.43 -49.96 -20.90
N LEU A 892 10.96 -48.75 -20.73
CA LEU A 892 11.20 -48.13 -19.42
C LEU A 892 9.89 -47.96 -18.64
N ILE A 893 8.85 -47.42 -19.29
CA ILE A 893 7.49 -47.30 -18.72
C ILE A 893 6.93 -48.68 -18.34
N ARG A 894 7.16 -49.71 -19.17
CA ARG A 894 6.72 -51.10 -18.93
C ARG A 894 7.44 -51.75 -17.75
N LYS A 895 8.77 -51.64 -17.69
CA LYS A 895 9.68 -52.15 -16.65
C LYS A 895 9.33 -51.61 -15.26
N TYR A 896 9.06 -50.31 -15.16
CA TYR A 896 8.72 -49.66 -13.89
C TYR A 896 7.19 -49.52 -13.64
N ARG A 897 6.32 -50.08 -14.49
CA ARG A 897 4.85 -50.00 -14.33
C ARG A 897 4.31 -50.63 -13.04
N SER A 898 5.05 -51.61 -12.51
CA SER A 898 4.83 -52.23 -11.19
C SER A 898 5.11 -51.27 -10.03
N HIS A 899 6.09 -50.37 -10.21
CA HIS A 899 6.41 -49.29 -9.29
C HIS A 899 5.42 -48.13 -9.51
N ARG A 900 4.16 -48.31 -9.07
CA ARG A 900 3.19 -47.21 -8.95
C ARG A 900 3.72 -46.17 -7.96
N GLY A 901 4.47 -45.20 -8.50
CA GLY A 901 5.17 -44.17 -7.74
C GLY A 901 4.24 -43.37 -6.85
N LYS A 902 4.72 -43.02 -5.65
CA LYS A 902 3.97 -42.22 -4.67
C LYS A 902 3.91 -40.73 -5.08
N ARG A 903 3.22 -40.39 -6.18
CA ARG A 903 3.03 -38.99 -6.62
C ARG A 903 1.73 -38.68 -7.38
N THR A 904 0.66 -39.43 -7.09
CA THR A 904 -0.72 -38.96 -7.34
C THR A 904 -0.91 -37.54 -6.76
N ASP A 905 -1.64 -36.65 -7.44
CA ASP A 905 -1.88 -35.26 -6.99
C ASP A 905 -2.24 -35.18 -5.49
N ARG A 906 -1.32 -34.59 -4.73
CA ARG A 906 -1.23 -34.72 -3.27
C ARG A 906 -1.10 -33.36 -2.61
N VAL A 907 -1.81 -33.23 -1.50
CA VAL A 907 -1.73 -32.10 -0.58
C VAL A 907 -1.07 -32.57 0.73
N PRO A 908 -0.28 -31.72 1.40
CA PRO A 908 0.26 -32.03 2.72
C PRO A 908 -0.89 -32.23 3.71
N ILE A 909 -0.67 -33.05 4.73
CA ILE A 909 -1.63 -33.21 5.82
C ILE A 909 -0.93 -33.55 7.14
N SER A 910 -1.45 -33.02 8.24
CA SER A 910 -1.04 -33.38 9.60
C SER A 910 -2.24 -33.87 10.43
N PRO A 911 -2.02 -34.50 11.60
CA PRO A 911 -3.10 -34.91 12.50
C PRO A 911 -4.02 -33.75 12.92
N ALA A 912 -3.46 -32.55 13.09
CA ALA A 912 -4.16 -31.35 13.56
C ALA A 912 -5.28 -30.91 12.60
N MET A 913 -5.13 -31.19 11.29
CA MET A 913 -6.12 -30.85 10.26
C MET A 913 -7.38 -31.71 10.31
N LEU A 914 -7.36 -32.88 10.97
CA LEU A 914 -8.42 -33.89 10.82
C LEU A 914 -8.93 -34.46 12.14
N GLU A 915 -8.03 -34.81 13.05
CA GLU A 915 -8.40 -35.45 14.32
C GLU A 915 -9.28 -34.55 15.20
N PRO A 916 -9.02 -33.23 15.36
CA PRO A 916 -9.88 -32.36 16.16
C PRO A 916 -11.30 -32.23 15.60
N LEU A 917 -11.43 -32.00 14.28
CA LEU A 917 -12.72 -31.77 13.62
C LEU A 917 -13.60 -33.02 13.70
N ARG A 918 -13.05 -34.20 13.36
CA ARG A 918 -13.80 -35.46 13.46
C ARG A 918 -14.23 -35.76 14.91
N ARG A 919 -13.36 -35.50 15.89
CA ARG A 919 -13.69 -35.69 17.31
C ARG A 919 -14.76 -34.71 17.80
N ARG A 920 -14.75 -33.46 17.33
CA ARG A 920 -15.74 -32.43 17.70
C ARG A 920 -17.14 -32.75 17.18
N LEU A 921 -17.25 -33.21 15.93
CA LEU A 921 -18.50 -33.70 15.34
C LEU A 921 -18.91 -35.11 15.83
N ASN A 922 -18.21 -35.67 16.83
CA ASN A 922 -18.43 -37.01 17.40
C ASN A 922 -18.43 -38.18 16.38
N LEU A 923 -17.89 -37.98 15.18
CA LEU A 923 -17.89 -38.97 14.10
C LEU A 923 -16.90 -40.11 14.39
N THR A 924 -17.30 -41.36 14.18
CA THR A 924 -16.33 -42.46 14.11
C THR A 924 -15.53 -42.38 12.81
N VAL A 925 -14.38 -43.06 12.79
CA VAL A 925 -13.58 -43.19 11.56
C VAL A 925 -14.33 -43.99 10.47
N SER A 926 -15.31 -44.83 10.84
CA SER A 926 -16.11 -45.58 9.86
C SER A 926 -17.16 -44.70 9.18
N GLU A 927 -17.84 -43.84 9.93
CA GLU A 927 -18.80 -42.86 9.36
C GLU A 927 -18.09 -41.84 8.47
N LEU A 928 -16.99 -41.23 8.94
CA LEU A 928 -16.23 -40.32 8.09
C LEU A 928 -15.64 -41.02 6.86
N SER A 929 -15.24 -42.29 6.96
CA SER A 929 -14.78 -43.08 5.79
C SER A 929 -15.90 -43.29 4.76
N LYS A 930 -17.15 -43.54 5.21
CA LYS A 930 -18.31 -43.69 4.32
C LYS A 930 -18.69 -42.37 3.66
N LEU A 931 -18.87 -41.30 4.46
CA LEU A 931 -19.25 -39.96 3.98
C LEU A 931 -18.18 -39.37 3.04
N ALA A 932 -16.90 -39.45 3.42
CA ALA A 932 -15.83 -38.93 2.56
C ALA A 932 -15.71 -39.71 1.23
N SER A 933 -16.10 -40.98 1.19
CA SER A 933 -16.05 -41.79 -0.04
C SER A 933 -17.12 -41.42 -1.07
N SER A 934 -18.30 -40.92 -0.66
CA SER A 934 -19.31 -40.44 -1.62
C SER A 934 -18.87 -39.11 -2.24
N TYR A 935 -18.47 -38.13 -1.42
CA TYR A 935 -18.01 -36.82 -1.89
C TYR A 935 -16.70 -36.89 -2.70
N ALA A 936 -15.74 -37.74 -2.33
CA ALA A 936 -14.48 -37.90 -3.06
C ALA A 936 -14.63 -38.57 -4.44
N ARG A 937 -15.74 -39.28 -4.68
CA ARG A 937 -15.94 -40.22 -5.81
C ARG A 937 -14.86 -41.34 -5.87
N GLU A 938 -14.13 -41.57 -4.78
CA GLU A 938 -13.16 -42.65 -4.60
C GLU A 938 -13.21 -43.22 -3.17
N LYS A 939 -12.69 -44.44 -2.95
CA LYS A 939 -12.75 -45.09 -1.63
C LYS A 939 -11.76 -44.49 -0.62
N VAL A 940 -12.24 -43.54 0.18
CA VAL A 940 -11.52 -42.96 1.33
C VAL A 940 -11.56 -43.94 2.52
N SER A 941 -10.63 -44.89 2.54
CA SER A 941 -10.64 -45.98 3.53
C SER A 941 -10.39 -45.53 4.98
N GLU A 942 -10.99 -46.22 5.95
CA GLU A 942 -10.72 -46.02 7.39
C GLU A 942 -9.23 -46.08 7.74
N SER A 943 -8.46 -46.93 7.06
CA SER A 943 -7.01 -47.08 7.27
C SER A 943 -6.24 -45.82 6.86
N LEU A 944 -6.69 -45.13 5.81
CA LEU A 944 -6.15 -43.83 5.40
C LEU A 944 -6.38 -42.78 6.50
N ILE A 945 -7.60 -42.67 7.02
CA ILE A 945 -7.94 -41.72 8.09
C ILE A 945 -7.12 -42.04 9.36
N ARG A 946 -7.12 -43.30 9.82
CA ARG A 946 -6.30 -43.76 10.97
C ARG A 946 -4.80 -43.52 10.79
N HIS A 947 -4.29 -43.42 9.56
CA HIS A 947 -2.89 -43.12 9.28
C HIS A 947 -2.59 -41.62 9.18
N VAL A 948 -3.55 -40.78 8.79
CA VAL A 948 -3.44 -39.32 8.94
C VAL A 948 -3.42 -38.94 10.42
N GLU A 949 -4.41 -39.38 11.19
CA GLU A 949 -4.53 -39.04 12.63
C GLU A 949 -3.34 -39.53 13.45
N LYS A 950 -2.76 -40.68 13.12
CA LYS A 950 -1.55 -41.20 13.79
C LYS A 950 -0.23 -40.61 13.26
N GLY A 951 -0.28 -39.56 12.43
CA GLY A 951 0.92 -38.91 11.84
C GLY A 951 1.74 -39.81 10.91
N ARG A 952 1.18 -40.95 10.47
CA ARG A 952 1.85 -41.95 9.63
C ARG A 952 1.83 -41.60 8.14
N MET A 953 1.02 -40.63 7.73
CA MET A 953 1.08 -40.00 6.41
C MET A 953 1.20 -38.49 6.54
N LYS A 954 2.10 -37.91 5.74
CA LYS A 954 2.32 -36.46 5.61
C LYS A 954 1.66 -35.84 4.36
N GLU A 955 1.08 -36.67 3.48
CA GLU A 955 0.45 -36.27 2.22
C GLU A 955 -0.72 -37.21 1.88
N ILE A 956 -1.87 -36.68 1.43
CA ILE A 956 -2.99 -37.47 0.87
C ILE A 956 -3.47 -36.90 -0.48
N ARG A 957 -4.27 -37.68 -1.22
CA ARG A 957 -4.87 -37.23 -2.49
C ARG A 957 -5.77 -36.01 -2.27
N ARG A 958 -5.77 -35.05 -3.20
CA ARG A 958 -6.71 -33.91 -3.17
C ARG A 958 -8.17 -34.34 -3.14
N SER A 959 -8.56 -35.31 -3.98
CA SER A 959 -9.89 -35.93 -3.99
C SER A 959 -10.30 -36.48 -2.62
N ALA A 960 -9.37 -37.14 -1.90
CA ALA A 960 -9.61 -37.62 -0.55
C ALA A 960 -9.71 -36.49 0.48
N LEU A 961 -8.87 -35.45 0.41
CA LEU A 961 -9.01 -34.28 1.31
C LEU A 961 -10.32 -33.54 1.06
N ARG A 962 -10.68 -33.29 -0.21
CA ARG A 962 -11.93 -32.65 -0.61
C ARG A 962 -13.15 -33.43 -0.14
N GLY A 963 -13.17 -34.76 -0.31
CA GLY A 963 -14.25 -35.60 0.19
C GLY A 963 -14.37 -35.60 1.71
N ILE A 964 -13.23 -35.59 2.43
CA ILE A 964 -13.20 -35.42 3.89
C ILE A 964 -13.73 -34.04 4.29
N ALA A 965 -13.29 -32.97 3.61
CA ALA A 965 -13.69 -31.59 3.86
C ALA A 965 -15.21 -31.39 3.69
N LEU A 966 -15.77 -31.84 2.57
CA LEU A 966 -17.21 -31.76 2.29
C LEU A 966 -18.04 -32.64 3.26
N ALA A 967 -17.54 -33.82 3.63
CA ALA A 967 -18.18 -34.66 4.65
C ALA A 967 -18.21 -34.01 6.04
N LEU A 968 -17.14 -33.30 6.42
CA LEU A 968 -17.07 -32.54 7.68
C LEU A 968 -17.95 -31.28 7.63
N GLN A 969 -17.98 -30.56 6.49
CA GLN A 969 -18.87 -29.41 6.29
C GLN A 969 -20.34 -29.80 6.40
N GLN A 970 -20.78 -30.89 5.75
CA GLN A 970 -22.17 -31.35 5.83
C GLN A 970 -22.57 -31.63 7.28
N VAL A 971 -21.80 -32.46 8.00
CA VAL A 971 -22.13 -32.84 9.38
C VAL A 971 -21.99 -31.64 10.35
N ALA A 972 -21.10 -30.69 10.09
CA ALA A 972 -21.05 -29.44 10.84
C ALA A 972 -22.30 -28.57 10.60
N SER A 973 -22.80 -28.50 9.36
CA SER A 973 -24.03 -27.80 9.01
C SER A 973 -25.26 -28.46 9.64
N ASP A 974 -25.33 -29.80 9.61
CA ASP A 974 -26.42 -30.60 10.21
C ASP A 974 -26.48 -30.43 11.75
N LEU A 975 -25.37 -30.04 12.38
CA LEU A 975 -25.23 -29.83 13.82
C LEU A 975 -25.16 -28.34 14.24
N GLY A 976 -25.16 -27.40 13.30
CA GLY A 976 -25.01 -25.96 13.57
C GLY A 976 -23.62 -25.54 14.10
N ASP A 977 -22.57 -26.33 13.86
CA ASP A 977 -21.20 -26.06 14.34
C ASP A 977 -20.39 -25.22 13.33
N GLU A 978 -20.73 -23.93 13.21
CA GLU A 978 -20.11 -22.98 12.29
C GLU A 978 -18.57 -22.97 12.36
N GLU A 979 -18.00 -23.08 13.56
CA GLU A 979 -16.54 -23.10 13.76
C GLU A 979 -15.91 -24.33 13.08
N THR A 980 -16.51 -25.51 13.20
CA THR A 980 -16.04 -26.70 12.49
C THR A 980 -16.31 -26.61 10.99
N TRP A 981 -17.43 -26.00 10.57
CA TRP A 981 -17.72 -25.77 9.15
C TRP A 981 -16.64 -24.90 8.50
N VAL A 982 -16.26 -23.79 9.14
CA VAL A 982 -15.18 -22.88 8.70
C VAL A 982 -13.85 -23.63 8.58
N GLN A 983 -13.45 -24.39 9.60
CA GLN A 983 -12.20 -25.17 9.55
C GLN A 983 -12.25 -26.25 8.44
N ALA A 984 -13.39 -26.92 8.25
CA ALA A 984 -13.59 -27.87 7.17
C ALA A 984 -13.65 -27.19 5.78
N LYS A 985 -14.02 -25.92 5.69
CA LYS A 985 -13.96 -25.12 4.45
C LYS A 985 -12.52 -24.75 4.09
N ARG A 986 -11.64 -24.47 5.06
CA ARG A 986 -10.20 -24.32 4.81
C ARG A 986 -9.60 -25.57 4.15
N LEU A 987 -9.98 -26.76 4.60
CA LEU A 987 -9.51 -28.04 4.02
C LEU A 987 -9.94 -28.22 2.55
N GLU A 988 -11.12 -27.73 2.18
CA GLU A 988 -11.59 -27.76 0.78
C GLU A 988 -10.78 -26.80 -0.10
N LEU A 989 -10.54 -25.57 0.36
CA LEU A 989 -9.76 -24.58 -0.39
C LEU A 989 -8.30 -25.03 -0.58
N ILE A 990 -7.69 -25.67 0.42
CA ILE A 990 -6.37 -26.33 0.29
C ILE A 990 -6.41 -27.48 -0.73
N ALA A 991 -7.52 -28.24 -0.81
CA ALA A 991 -7.68 -29.33 -1.76
C ALA A 991 -7.92 -28.84 -3.20
N ASP A 992 -8.71 -27.79 -3.39
CA ASP A 992 -9.16 -27.31 -4.70
C ASP A 992 -8.31 -26.18 -5.29
N GLY A 993 -7.49 -25.52 -4.49
CA GLY A 993 -6.59 -24.44 -4.89
C GLY A 993 -5.64 -24.79 -6.04
N ASP A 994 -5.27 -23.76 -6.80
CA ASP A 994 -4.41 -23.84 -7.98
C ASP A 994 -2.91 -23.73 -7.61
N VAL A 995 -2.60 -23.72 -6.31
CA VAL A 995 -1.26 -23.89 -5.73
C VAL A 995 -0.98 -25.36 -5.38
N TYR A 996 0.25 -25.81 -5.61
CA TYR A 996 0.84 -27.07 -5.16
C TYR A 996 1.94 -26.78 -4.12
N TRP A 997 2.10 -27.67 -3.15
CA TRP A 997 2.95 -27.46 -1.97
C TRP A 997 4.24 -28.26 -2.07
N ASP A 998 5.27 -27.65 -2.66
CA ASP A 998 6.52 -28.33 -2.94
C ASP A 998 7.58 -28.15 -1.85
N GLU A 999 8.31 -29.22 -1.60
CA GLU A 999 9.29 -29.32 -0.52
C GLU A 999 10.61 -28.65 -0.93
N VAL A 1000 11.10 -27.71 -0.12
CA VAL A 1000 12.44 -27.10 -0.28
C VAL A 1000 13.50 -28.18 -0.06
N VAL A 1001 14.50 -28.25 -0.95
CA VAL A 1001 15.59 -29.25 -0.88
C VAL A 1001 16.96 -28.64 -0.62
N SER A 1002 17.20 -27.40 -1.05
CA SER A 1002 18.35 -26.61 -0.60
C SER A 1002 18.00 -25.12 -0.48
N VAL A 1003 18.72 -24.47 0.43
CA VAL A 1003 18.79 -23.02 0.61
C VAL A 1003 20.28 -22.72 0.71
N GLU A 1004 20.81 -21.94 -0.22
CA GLU A 1004 22.24 -21.67 -0.40
C GLU A 1004 22.44 -20.14 -0.37
N GLU A 1005 23.40 -19.64 0.43
CA GLU A 1005 23.94 -18.29 0.17
C GLU A 1005 24.76 -18.33 -1.13
N VAL A 1006 24.69 -17.25 -1.91
CA VAL A 1006 25.47 -17.06 -3.13
C VAL A 1006 26.00 -15.64 -3.22
N GLU A 1007 27.26 -15.51 -3.66
CA GLU A 1007 27.84 -14.21 -3.99
C GLU A 1007 27.37 -13.79 -5.40
N PRO A 1008 26.86 -12.56 -5.58
CA PRO A 1008 26.48 -12.01 -6.89
C PRO A 1008 27.58 -12.07 -7.96
N GLU A 1009 28.82 -11.82 -7.54
CA GLU A 1009 29.99 -11.67 -8.42
C GLU A 1009 30.40 -13.02 -9.05
N GLU A 1010 30.18 -14.14 -8.35
CA GLU A 1010 30.40 -15.49 -8.91
C GLU A 1010 29.37 -15.86 -10.00
N LEU A 1011 28.25 -15.15 -10.04
CA LEU A 1011 27.12 -15.43 -10.93
C LEU A 1011 26.94 -14.39 -12.04
N GLY A 1012 27.58 -13.22 -11.92
CA GLY A 1012 27.52 -12.11 -12.88
C GLY A 1012 26.34 -11.16 -12.67
N ILE A 1013 25.85 -11.04 -11.43
CA ILE A 1013 24.63 -10.29 -11.09
C ILE A 1013 24.96 -8.82 -10.80
N GLU A 1014 24.56 -7.90 -11.69
CA GLU A 1014 24.70 -6.45 -11.44
C GLU A 1014 23.43 -5.84 -10.83
N TYR A 1015 22.24 -6.28 -11.27
CA TYR A 1015 20.95 -5.71 -10.85
C TYR A 1015 19.99 -6.77 -10.30
N LEU A 1016 19.04 -6.30 -9.49
CA LEU A 1016 17.92 -7.05 -8.95
C LEU A 1016 16.62 -6.28 -9.19
N TYR A 1017 15.50 -6.99 -9.39
CA TYR A 1017 14.27 -6.46 -9.97
C TYR A 1017 13.01 -6.80 -9.16
N ASP A 1018 11.98 -5.97 -9.16
CA ASP A 1018 10.69 -6.26 -8.52
C ASP A 1018 9.49 -5.56 -9.22
N LEU A 1019 8.26 -5.97 -8.89
CA LEU A 1019 7.01 -5.54 -9.53
C LEU A 1019 5.99 -5.02 -8.50
N THR A 1020 5.44 -3.81 -8.72
CA THR A 1020 4.22 -3.40 -8.00
C THR A 1020 2.98 -3.96 -8.70
N VAL A 1021 2.51 -5.10 -8.20
CA VAL A 1021 1.25 -5.74 -8.58
C VAL A 1021 0.11 -5.17 -7.75
N GLU A 1022 -1.02 -4.84 -8.37
CA GLU A 1022 -2.22 -4.36 -7.67
C GLU A 1022 -2.98 -5.49 -6.91
N GLU A 1023 -3.83 -5.09 -5.95
CA GLU A 1023 -4.73 -5.91 -5.11
C GLU A 1023 -4.09 -7.06 -4.29
N ASP A 1024 -3.65 -8.11 -4.97
CA ASP A 1024 -3.07 -9.33 -4.40
C ASP A 1024 -1.66 -9.12 -3.84
N HIS A 1025 -0.96 -8.09 -4.35
CA HIS A 1025 0.42 -7.75 -4.02
C HIS A 1025 1.36 -8.97 -4.02
N ASN A 1026 1.16 -9.88 -4.98
CA ASN A 1026 1.95 -11.09 -5.18
C ASN A 1026 2.00 -11.49 -6.66
N TYR A 1027 3.05 -12.19 -7.08
CA TYR A 1027 3.19 -12.73 -8.44
C TYR A 1027 3.99 -14.03 -8.46
N VAL A 1028 3.89 -14.75 -9.58
CA VAL A 1028 4.58 -16.02 -9.83
C VAL A 1028 5.93 -15.81 -10.53
N ALA A 1029 7.03 -16.11 -9.84
CA ALA A 1029 8.42 -16.07 -10.34
C ALA A 1029 9.10 -17.44 -10.26
N ASN A 1030 9.58 -17.97 -11.40
CA ASN A 1030 10.02 -19.37 -11.59
C ASN A 1030 9.04 -20.42 -10.98
N GLY A 1031 7.74 -20.08 -10.94
CA GLY A 1031 6.68 -20.90 -10.36
C GLY A 1031 6.34 -20.63 -8.89
N ILE A 1032 7.00 -19.70 -8.19
CA ILE A 1032 6.90 -19.45 -6.73
C ILE A 1032 6.33 -18.05 -6.40
N LEU A 1033 5.79 -17.81 -5.19
CA LEU A 1033 4.91 -16.67 -4.82
C LEU A 1033 5.48 -15.73 -3.70
N VAL A 1034 5.21 -14.40 -3.75
CA VAL A 1034 5.95 -13.28 -3.06
C VAL A 1034 5.05 -12.13 -2.47
N SER A 1035 5.38 -11.27 -1.46
CA SER A 1035 4.47 -10.14 -1.00
C SER A 1035 4.97 -9.08 0.06
N ASN A 1036 4.14 -8.05 0.41
CA ASN A 1036 4.42 -6.78 1.19
C ASN A 1036 3.44 -6.43 2.38
N CYS A 1037 3.64 -5.33 3.18
CA CYS A 1037 3.12 -5.12 4.58
C CYS A 1037 2.96 -3.66 5.24
N MET A 1038 2.43 -3.60 6.51
CA MET A 1038 2.61 -2.73 7.75
C MET A 1038 1.90 -1.36 8.18
N GLY A 1039 1.24 -1.28 9.39
CA GLY A 1039 0.42 -0.12 9.96
C GLY A 1039 0.05 -0.04 11.52
N THR A 1040 -1.08 0.60 11.95
CA THR A 1040 -1.51 1.01 13.36
C THR A 1040 -2.93 0.51 13.89
N ILE A 1041 -3.41 0.82 15.16
CA ILE A 1041 -4.66 0.23 15.82
C ILE A 1041 -5.15 0.72 17.26
N HIS A 1042 -6.24 0.13 17.82
CA HIS A 1042 -6.68 0.13 19.27
C HIS A 1042 -6.43 -1.21 20.05
N SER A 1043 -6.02 -1.17 21.34
CA SER A 1043 -5.94 -2.38 22.22
C SER A 1043 -5.73 -2.05 23.72
N ASN A 1044 -5.61 -3.06 24.62
CA ASN A 1044 -5.20 -2.88 26.03
C ASN A 1044 -3.82 -3.51 26.37
N SER A 1045 -3.19 -4.26 25.46
CA SER A 1045 -1.82 -4.76 25.62
C SER A 1045 -1.17 -5.04 24.26
N ALA A 1046 0.16 -5.03 24.17
CA ALA A 1046 0.85 -5.18 22.88
C ALA A 1046 0.54 -6.51 22.19
N ARG A 1047 0.24 -7.59 22.92
CA ARG A 1047 -0.20 -8.87 22.33
C ARG A 1047 -1.66 -8.86 21.89
N GLU A 1048 -2.53 -8.09 22.55
CA GLU A 1048 -3.91 -7.87 22.11
C GLU A 1048 -3.99 -6.93 20.89
N THR A 1049 -3.02 -6.02 20.73
CA THR A 1049 -2.78 -5.25 19.50
C THR A 1049 -2.65 -6.18 18.30
N ILE A 1050 -1.74 -7.17 18.39
CA ILE A 1050 -1.52 -8.18 17.35
C ILE A 1050 -2.81 -8.94 17.03
N VAL A 1051 -3.49 -9.47 18.05
CA VAL A 1051 -4.72 -10.26 17.85
C VAL A 1051 -5.83 -9.43 17.20
N ARG A 1052 -5.94 -8.13 17.48
CA ARG A 1052 -6.91 -7.26 16.78
C ARG A 1052 -6.50 -6.89 15.36
N LEU A 1053 -5.20 -6.75 15.06
CA LEU A 1053 -4.74 -6.60 13.67
C LEU A 1053 -5.18 -7.82 12.85
N GLU A 1054 -4.95 -9.02 13.38
CA GLU A 1054 -5.27 -10.30 12.74
C GLU A 1054 -6.76 -10.64 12.65
N SER A 1055 -7.64 -9.89 13.33
CA SER A 1055 -9.07 -10.18 13.42
C SER A 1055 -9.93 -9.33 12.47
N PRO A 1056 -11.10 -9.81 12.03
CA PRO A 1056 -12.10 -8.97 11.39
C PRO A 1056 -12.54 -7.79 12.28
N PRO A 1057 -12.80 -6.60 11.71
CA PRO A 1057 -12.80 -6.27 10.27
C PRO A 1057 -11.45 -5.78 9.73
N MET A 1058 -10.35 -5.90 10.49
CA MET A 1058 -9.04 -5.35 10.12
C MET A 1058 -8.19 -6.32 9.29
N ASN A 1059 -8.32 -7.64 9.54
CA ASN A 1059 -7.84 -8.71 8.66
C ASN A 1059 -6.40 -8.54 8.15
N VAL A 1060 -5.49 -8.04 8.99
CA VAL A 1060 -4.07 -7.88 8.67
C VAL A 1060 -3.38 -9.24 8.80
N PRO A 1061 -2.84 -9.82 7.71
CA PRO A 1061 -2.14 -11.10 7.78
C PRO A 1061 -0.95 -11.06 8.73
N ARG A 1062 -0.73 -12.12 9.51
CA ARG A 1062 0.30 -12.18 10.56
C ARG A 1062 1.73 -11.85 10.09
N ILE A 1063 2.09 -12.18 8.85
CA ILE A 1063 3.38 -11.80 8.23
C ILE A 1063 3.54 -10.29 8.05
N MET A 1064 2.43 -9.56 7.91
CA MET A 1064 2.46 -8.13 7.67
C MET A 1064 2.76 -7.33 8.95
N ILE A 1065 2.80 -8.01 10.09
CA ILE A 1065 3.04 -7.44 11.42
C ILE A 1065 4.53 -7.29 11.78
N PRO A 1066 5.45 -8.23 11.51
CA PRO A 1066 6.91 -8.06 11.68
C PRO A 1066 7.62 -6.83 11.10
N ALA A 1067 6.96 -6.01 10.29
CA ALA A 1067 7.52 -4.75 9.80
C ALA A 1067 7.18 -3.53 10.67
N LEU A 1068 6.39 -3.76 11.73
CA LEU A 1068 6.06 -2.79 12.75
C LEU A 1068 7.15 -2.88 13.80
N ASP A 1069 8.04 -1.88 13.85
CA ASP A 1069 9.15 -1.96 14.78
C ASP A 1069 8.66 -1.79 16.23
N ILE A 1070 7.75 -0.83 16.52
CA ILE A 1070 7.39 -0.43 17.90
C ILE A 1070 5.89 -0.28 18.15
N ILE A 1071 5.35 -1.02 19.13
CA ILE A 1071 4.04 -0.79 19.74
C ILE A 1071 4.19 0.03 21.04
N ILE A 1072 3.53 1.19 21.10
CA ILE A 1072 3.42 2.02 22.30
C ILE A 1072 2.04 1.78 22.92
N MET A 1073 1.98 1.18 24.11
CA MET A 1073 0.73 0.93 24.83
C MET A 1073 0.39 2.05 25.81
N GLN A 1074 -0.72 2.74 25.60
CA GLN A 1074 -1.18 3.85 26.44
C GLN A 1074 -2.53 3.57 27.12
N VAL A 1075 -2.56 3.68 28.44
CA VAL A 1075 -3.72 3.36 29.29
C VAL A 1075 -4.18 4.59 30.09
N ARG A 1076 -5.51 4.69 30.28
CA ARG A 1076 -6.16 5.65 31.18
C ARG A 1076 -6.35 5.02 32.56
N PHE A 1077 -5.58 5.45 33.55
CA PHE A 1077 -5.82 5.08 34.94
C PHE A 1077 -6.73 6.11 35.63
N ASN A 1078 -7.44 5.69 36.68
CA ASN A 1078 -8.20 6.59 37.56
C ASN A 1078 -7.67 6.48 39.00
N SER A 1079 -6.76 7.40 39.36
CA SER A 1079 -6.08 7.44 40.64
C SER A 1079 -6.93 8.14 41.70
N ARG A 1080 -7.11 7.49 42.86
CA ARG A 1080 -7.78 8.09 44.03
C ARG A 1080 -7.12 9.38 44.55
N LYS A 1081 -5.86 9.66 44.15
CA LYS A 1081 -5.12 10.88 44.52
C LYS A 1081 -4.93 11.87 43.35
N LYS A 1082 -4.67 11.37 42.13
CA LYS A 1082 -4.36 12.22 40.95
C LYS A 1082 -5.52 12.39 39.95
N GLY A 1083 -6.67 11.72 40.17
CA GLY A 1083 -7.79 11.72 39.22
C GLY A 1083 -7.51 10.84 38.00
N THR A 1084 -8.11 11.18 36.84
CA THR A 1084 -7.75 10.55 35.57
C THR A 1084 -6.31 10.90 35.21
N VAL A 1085 -5.46 9.89 35.02
CA VAL A 1085 -4.09 10.05 34.50
C VAL A 1085 -3.89 9.13 33.30
N ARG A 1086 -3.05 9.57 32.36
CA ARG A 1086 -2.70 8.82 31.14
C ARG A 1086 -1.22 8.42 31.22
N ARG A 1087 -0.92 7.14 30.93
CA ARG A 1087 0.42 6.55 31.04
C ARG A 1087 0.71 5.67 29.84
N ILE A 1088 1.93 5.72 29.32
CA ILE A 1088 2.46 4.59 28.56
C ILE A 1088 2.77 3.48 29.57
N THR A 1089 2.17 2.31 29.39
CA THR A 1089 2.33 1.16 30.29
C THR A 1089 3.42 0.20 29.85
N GLU A 1090 3.69 0.18 28.54
CA GLU A 1090 4.59 -0.75 27.87
C GLU A 1090 5.00 -0.16 26.53
N ILE A 1091 6.28 -0.26 26.19
CA ILE A 1091 6.78 -0.06 24.82
C ILE A 1091 7.36 -1.41 24.39
N ALA A 1092 6.79 -2.00 23.36
CA ALA A 1092 7.11 -3.33 22.88
C ALA A 1092 7.63 -3.27 21.43
N GLU A 1093 8.87 -3.67 21.26
CA GLU A 1093 9.51 -3.89 19.97
C GLU A 1093 9.10 -5.26 19.40
N ILE A 1094 8.82 -5.35 18.10
CA ILE A 1094 8.55 -6.63 17.45
C ILE A 1094 9.88 -7.28 17.03
N SER A 1095 10.30 -8.29 17.78
CA SER A 1095 11.58 -8.96 17.52
C SER A 1095 11.50 -10.03 16.43
N GLY A 1096 10.29 -10.49 16.08
CA GLY A 1096 10.03 -11.38 14.94
C GLY A 1096 8.84 -12.32 15.16
N ILE A 1097 8.81 -13.44 14.42
CA ILE A 1097 7.89 -14.56 14.63
C ILE A 1097 8.69 -15.78 15.05
N GLU A 1098 8.29 -16.42 16.15
CA GLU A 1098 8.80 -17.73 16.55
C GLU A 1098 7.61 -18.67 16.81
N GLY A 1099 7.51 -19.72 16.00
CA GLY A 1099 6.39 -20.66 16.00
C GLY A 1099 5.05 -19.96 15.73
N GLU A 1100 4.02 -20.32 16.49
CA GLU A 1100 2.65 -19.78 16.40
C GLU A 1100 2.51 -18.38 17.04
N SER A 1101 3.60 -17.65 17.30
CA SER A 1101 3.55 -16.36 18.02
C SER A 1101 4.54 -15.31 17.51
N ILE A 1102 4.03 -14.10 17.33
CA ILE A 1102 4.85 -12.88 17.26
C ILE A 1102 5.50 -12.64 18.62
N GLN A 1103 6.82 -12.38 18.58
CA GLN A 1103 7.63 -12.07 19.74
C GLN A 1103 7.70 -10.55 19.96
N LEU A 1104 7.57 -10.18 21.23
CA LEU A 1104 7.42 -8.80 21.68
C LEU A 1104 8.46 -8.51 22.76
N ASN A 1105 9.56 -7.89 22.35
CA ASN A 1105 10.59 -7.36 23.22
C ASN A 1105 10.02 -6.13 23.93
N LYS A 1106 9.48 -6.29 25.14
CA LYS A 1106 9.08 -5.15 25.98
C LYS A 1106 10.35 -4.39 26.37
N LEU A 1107 10.68 -3.29 25.71
CA LEU A 1107 11.86 -2.47 25.98
C LEU A 1107 11.67 -1.61 27.24
N TYR A 1108 10.44 -1.12 27.44
CA TYR A 1108 10.05 -0.36 28.62
C TYR A 1108 8.76 -0.89 29.22
N LYS A 1109 8.66 -0.82 30.55
CA LYS A 1109 7.51 -1.26 31.34
C LYS A 1109 7.23 -0.30 32.50
N TYR A 1110 5.97 0.06 32.68
CA TYR A 1110 5.54 0.97 33.74
C TYR A 1110 5.54 0.29 35.12
N ASP A 1111 6.04 1.02 36.11
CA ASP A 1111 6.07 0.66 37.53
C ASP A 1111 4.99 1.47 38.29
N PRO A 1112 3.86 0.84 38.66
CA PRO A 1112 2.79 1.53 39.38
C PRO A 1112 3.14 1.96 40.80
N ALA A 1113 4.25 1.48 41.39
CA ALA A 1113 4.69 1.88 42.72
C ALA A 1113 5.46 3.21 42.69
N LYS A 1114 6.23 3.45 41.62
CA LYS A 1114 6.97 4.72 41.41
C LYS A 1114 6.22 5.75 40.57
N ASP A 1115 5.22 5.34 39.77
CA ASP A 1115 4.53 6.19 38.76
C ASP A 1115 5.46 6.55 37.59
N GLU A 1116 6.35 5.62 37.21
CA GLU A 1116 7.46 5.81 36.24
C GLU A 1116 7.48 4.70 35.18
N LEU A 1117 8.07 4.98 34.02
CA LEU A 1117 8.31 4.04 32.93
C LEU A 1117 9.80 3.64 32.92
N GLN A 1118 10.10 2.38 33.22
CA GLN A 1118 11.48 1.88 33.39
C GLN A 1118 11.90 0.98 32.22
N PRO A 1119 13.18 0.99 31.81
CA PRO A 1119 13.72 0.01 30.88
C PRO A 1119 13.71 -1.40 31.49
N THR A 1120 13.76 -2.43 30.64
CA THR A 1120 13.63 -3.84 31.03
C THR A 1120 14.92 -4.65 30.93
N GLU A 1121 16.04 -4.00 30.64
CA GLU A 1121 17.34 -4.61 30.30
C GLU A 1121 17.34 -5.48 29.02
N VAL A 1122 16.21 -5.54 28.28
CA VAL A 1122 16.13 -6.22 26.99
C VAL A 1122 16.83 -5.38 25.91
N PRO A 1123 17.83 -5.91 25.19
CA PRO A 1123 18.51 -5.17 24.13
C PRO A 1123 17.57 -4.94 22.94
N SER A 1124 17.52 -3.70 22.45
CA SER A 1124 16.68 -3.31 21.31
C SER A 1124 17.27 -3.80 19.99
N ARG A 1125 16.50 -4.61 19.25
CA ARG A 1125 16.79 -4.96 17.86
C ARG A 1125 16.80 -3.74 16.95
N ILE A 1126 15.86 -2.79 17.10
CA ILE A 1126 15.80 -1.64 16.17
C ILE A 1126 17.02 -0.72 16.30
N ILE A 1127 17.57 -0.51 17.49
CA ILE A 1127 18.83 0.24 17.68
C ILE A 1127 20.01 -0.48 17.01
N ASN A 1128 20.09 -1.81 17.11
CA ASN A 1128 21.11 -2.60 16.41
C ASN A 1128 20.95 -2.55 14.87
N GLU A 1129 19.72 -2.51 14.36
CA GLU A 1129 19.48 -2.32 12.92
C GLU A 1129 19.79 -0.90 12.45
N LEU A 1130 19.47 0.12 13.24
CA LEU A 1130 19.80 1.51 12.97
C LEU A 1130 21.32 1.69 12.91
N ALA A 1131 22.06 1.20 13.91
CA ALA A 1131 23.53 1.20 13.95
C ALA A 1131 24.13 0.58 12.68
N ARG A 1132 23.64 -0.60 12.29
CA ARG A 1132 24.07 -1.30 11.07
C ARG A 1132 23.72 -0.53 9.78
N HIS A 1133 22.68 0.28 9.78
CA HIS A 1133 22.24 1.03 8.59
C HIS A 1133 22.85 2.44 8.49
N THR A 1134 23.17 3.09 9.61
CA THR A 1134 23.88 4.38 9.65
C THR A 1134 25.41 4.23 9.63
N GLY A 1135 25.92 3.06 9.99
CA GLY A 1135 27.34 2.80 10.21
C GLY A 1135 27.85 3.24 11.60
N MET A 1136 26.99 3.84 12.42
CA MET A 1136 27.33 4.28 13.78
C MET A 1136 27.45 3.10 14.75
N SER A 1137 28.35 3.22 15.72
CA SER A 1137 28.37 2.36 16.89
C SER A 1137 27.15 2.59 17.80
N ILE A 1138 26.83 1.60 18.64
CA ILE A 1138 25.77 1.73 19.66
C ILE A 1138 26.09 2.89 20.63
N SER A 1139 27.37 3.13 20.92
CA SER A 1139 27.85 4.28 21.70
C SER A 1139 27.53 5.64 21.06
N GLU A 1140 27.67 5.77 19.74
CA GLU A 1140 27.32 7.01 19.01
C GLU A 1140 25.80 7.21 18.97
N LEU A 1141 25.01 6.13 18.84
CA LEU A 1141 23.54 6.23 18.97
C LEU A 1141 23.08 6.62 20.38
N GLU A 1142 23.78 6.19 21.43
CA GLU A 1142 23.45 6.58 22.80
C GLU A 1142 23.87 8.04 23.09
N ILE A 1143 24.94 8.53 22.45
CA ILE A 1143 25.29 9.95 22.40
C ILE A 1143 24.18 10.77 21.72
N GLU A 1144 23.75 10.35 20.53
CA GLU A 1144 22.64 10.96 19.79
C GLU A 1144 21.34 11.00 20.61
N ARG A 1145 21.10 9.96 21.41
CA ARG A 1145 19.99 9.87 22.35
C ARG A 1145 20.12 10.85 23.52
N GLU A 1146 21.29 10.94 24.16
CA GLU A 1146 21.50 11.84 25.29
C GLU A 1146 21.46 13.33 24.87
N LYS A 1147 21.97 13.69 23.67
CA LYS A 1147 21.75 15.02 23.07
C LYS A 1147 20.27 15.40 23.00
N ARG A 1148 19.45 14.51 22.42
CA ARG A 1148 17.98 14.68 22.31
C ARG A 1148 17.32 14.79 23.70
N LYS A 1149 17.80 14.03 24.69
CA LYS A 1149 17.35 14.12 26.10
C LYS A 1149 17.69 15.46 26.74
N ILE A 1150 18.91 15.97 26.56
CA ILE A 1150 19.35 17.30 27.03
C ILE A 1150 18.44 18.41 26.49
N ILE A 1151 18.11 18.37 25.20
CA ILE A 1151 17.24 19.37 24.56
C ILE A 1151 15.83 19.35 25.17
N LEU A 1152 15.27 18.18 25.45
CA LEU A 1152 13.98 18.00 26.13
C LEU A 1152 14.03 18.47 27.61
N GLU A 1153 15.12 18.19 28.31
CA GLU A 1153 15.32 18.56 29.72
C GLU A 1153 15.52 20.08 29.89
N TRP A 1154 16.24 20.73 28.96
CA TRP A 1154 16.34 22.18 28.89
C TRP A 1154 15.00 22.85 28.57
N MET A 1155 14.23 22.32 27.61
CA MET A 1155 12.88 22.85 27.33
C MET A 1155 11.94 22.73 28.55
N MET A 1156 12.05 21.64 29.34
CA MET A 1156 11.36 21.53 30.62
C MET A 1156 11.82 22.58 31.65
N GLU A 1157 13.13 22.82 31.77
CA GLU A 1157 13.71 23.82 32.68
C GLU A 1157 13.21 25.24 32.36
N LYS A 1158 13.20 25.61 31.07
CA LYS A 1158 12.72 26.92 30.60
C LYS A 1158 11.19 27.04 30.53
N GLY A 1159 10.46 25.93 30.66
CA GLY A 1159 9.00 25.91 30.56
C GLY A 1159 8.46 26.08 29.14
N ILE A 1160 9.28 25.80 28.13
CA ILE A 1160 8.97 25.84 26.69
C ILE A 1160 7.99 24.70 26.39
N ARG A 1161 6.74 25.03 26.02
CA ARG A 1161 5.63 24.06 26.04
C ARG A 1161 4.56 24.21 24.93
N SER A 1162 4.48 25.35 24.24
CA SER A 1162 3.55 25.51 23.11
C SER A 1162 4.01 24.67 21.91
N ILE A 1163 3.10 24.32 21.01
CA ILE A 1163 3.49 23.63 19.76
C ILE A 1163 4.48 24.46 18.92
N GLU A 1164 4.33 25.78 18.89
CA GLU A 1164 5.17 26.68 18.09
C GLU A 1164 6.60 26.75 18.65
N ASP A 1165 6.76 26.95 19.97
CA ASP A 1165 8.10 27.01 20.57
C ASP A 1165 8.81 25.65 20.54
N VAL A 1166 8.10 24.57 20.89
CA VAL A 1166 8.69 23.21 20.91
C VAL A 1166 9.04 22.76 19.49
N GLY A 1167 8.16 23.02 18.52
CA GLY A 1167 8.42 22.77 17.11
C GLY A 1167 9.60 23.59 16.58
N HIS A 1168 9.74 24.86 16.98
CA HIS A 1168 10.88 25.69 16.62
C HIS A 1168 12.22 25.11 17.11
N TYR A 1169 12.31 24.66 18.37
CA TYR A 1169 13.56 24.09 18.90
C TYR A 1169 13.89 22.70 18.33
N ILE A 1170 12.89 21.88 18.03
CA ILE A 1170 13.12 20.63 17.29
C ILE A 1170 13.54 20.93 15.84
N LYS A 1171 12.98 21.96 15.19
CA LYS A 1171 13.42 22.42 13.86
C LYS A 1171 14.86 22.96 13.89
N MET A 1172 15.26 23.68 14.95
CA MET A 1172 16.65 24.14 15.13
C MET A 1172 17.63 22.96 15.21
N PHE A 1173 17.29 21.89 15.95
CA PHE A 1173 18.13 20.68 16.02
C PHE A 1173 18.45 20.09 14.64
N TYR A 1174 17.46 20.07 13.73
CA TYR A 1174 17.65 19.59 12.35
C TYR A 1174 18.31 20.58 11.38
N ILE A 1175 18.62 21.81 11.80
CA ILE A 1175 19.23 22.86 10.96
C ILE A 1175 20.65 23.18 11.43
N ASP A 1176 20.84 23.34 12.74
CA ASP A 1176 22.09 23.76 13.37
C ASP A 1176 22.13 23.22 14.82
N GLU A 1177 22.51 21.95 14.94
CA GLU A 1177 22.62 21.27 16.23
C GLU A 1177 23.67 21.94 17.13
N GLU A 1178 24.83 22.31 16.57
CA GLU A 1178 25.95 22.88 17.31
C GLU A 1178 25.56 24.23 17.94
N ALA A 1179 24.95 25.15 17.20
CA ALA A 1179 24.49 26.42 17.76
C ALA A 1179 23.34 26.25 18.77
N LEU A 1180 22.50 25.22 18.62
CA LEU A 1180 21.49 24.88 19.62
C LEU A 1180 22.14 24.37 20.92
N LEU A 1181 23.11 23.45 20.84
CA LEU A 1181 23.81 22.92 22.01
C LEU A 1181 24.67 24.00 22.70
N GLU A 1182 25.37 24.87 21.96
CA GLU A 1182 26.04 26.05 22.52
C GLU A 1182 25.07 26.95 23.30
N LYS A 1183 23.90 27.23 22.73
CA LYS A 1183 22.86 28.04 23.37
C LYS A 1183 22.36 27.37 24.65
N ILE A 1184 22.16 26.06 24.63
CA ILE A 1184 21.75 25.29 25.81
C ILE A 1184 22.84 25.34 26.88
N GLU A 1185 24.13 25.15 26.56
CA GLU A 1185 25.20 25.24 27.56
C GLU A 1185 25.25 26.64 28.20
N ARG A 1186 25.09 27.70 27.39
CA ARG A 1186 25.07 29.10 27.87
C ARG A 1186 23.88 29.41 28.79
N ASP A 1187 22.69 28.91 28.45
CA ASP A 1187 21.44 29.26 29.14
C ASP A 1187 21.04 28.28 30.28
N SER A 1188 21.53 27.03 30.31
CA SER A 1188 21.02 25.97 31.18
C SER A 1188 21.56 25.97 32.63
N SER A 1189 20.94 25.17 33.49
CA SER A 1189 21.48 24.82 34.81
C SER A 1189 22.79 24.04 34.73
N ALA A 1190 23.61 24.14 35.78
CA ALA A 1190 24.93 23.51 35.84
C ALA A 1190 24.93 21.98 35.63
N GLN A 1191 23.84 21.29 35.95
CA GLN A 1191 23.68 19.86 35.71
C GLN A 1191 23.60 19.53 34.21
N ILE A 1192 22.88 20.35 33.42
CA ILE A 1192 22.80 20.20 31.97
C ILE A 1192 24.13 20.61 31.31
N GLN A 1193 24.82 21.65 31.82
CA GLN A 1193 26.18 21.98 31.39
C GLN A 1193 27.16 20.82 31.62
N GLU A 1194 27.03 20.09 32.73
CA GLU A 1194 27.83 18.91 33.02
C GLU A 1194 27.45 17.73 32.10
N GLN A 1195 26.17 17.51 31.80
CA GLN A 1195 25.73 16.53 30.80
C GLN A 1195 26.33 16.81 29.41
N ILE A 1196 26.30 18.05 28.92
CA ILE A 1196 26.88 18.43 27.62
C ILE A 1196 28.39 18.14 27.57
N ARG A 1197 29.14 18.53 28.62
CA ARG A 1197 30.59 18.32 28.71
C ARG A 1197 31.03 16.87 28.95
N ASN A 1198 30.09 15.96 29.18
CA ASN A 1198 30.35 14.52 29.25
C ASN A 1198 30.09 13.80 27.90
N ILE A 1199 29.69 14.55 26.86
CA ILE A 1199 29.33 14.05 25.52
C ILE A 1199 30.24 14.66 24.44
N SER A 1200 30.82 15.84 24.71
CA SER A 1200 31.87 16.50 23.91
C SER A 1200 33.26 15.97 24.26
#